data_AF-A0A6A6HPG6-F1
#
_entry.id   AF-A0A6A6HPG6-F1
#
_cell.length_a   1.000
_cell.length_b   1.000
_cell.length_c   1.000
_cell.angle_alpha   90.00
_cell.angle_beta   90.00
_cell.angle_gamma   90.00
#
_symmetry.space_group_name_H-M   'P 1'
#
loop_
_entity.id
_entity.type
_entity.pdbx_description
1 polymer ?
#
loop_
_entity_poly.entity_id
_entity_poly.type
_entity_poly.pdbx_seq_one_letter_code
_entity_poly.pdbx_strand_id
1 'polypeptide(L)'
;MAPGTPLPLQIPVDPKPLDQLLQFSAPSIEETPLKQLDSGVTNLELVKLQIAPIVDSKTGRVKETPPGQIEDGTYGGTQLALTEMYAKVEEAFICYCNVIGIETIIPQQMPLTVKNKQYQFQPTNSDSYPPHLDVIPREDNASQYEIFNKLGLVQASLLLPKIVPTKTWFGRFGNAIKEEMKKLVAGEPYAGHLIQDIEENNRQPKNRKTGTDVMRGENIGDLDDWYSDARFAQQQLTGTNPTTITRASKQRIDQFVSAAEAQGLSNVIDRILAADKGGNLFVQDFSYLRQALGSGVRPKDILVVEDKDDGNRYMCAAVSLFELNLDGRLHPLAVIADWKGSIEDSFTIFNKRLQPHNEPSGVAVHPEEKTDWPWRYAKTCAQVSDWLRHEVAVHLVHTHFVEEVIIVATSRCFPDTHPVYELLKPHWFRTLPLNAAARQTLVPSIIMDLIGLSKQQAFDYIWYEFRNFDFTGKYIPHDLRARGFPPEQLDEEKFKNYAYAKNVNVMWAVIHKYVTSRLTIYYPDDDSVRSDSYIATWCEIVASPTAGQISSFPTITTLTQLIDAVTMCIHIAAPQHTAVNYLQNYYQAFVINKPPALCWQPPGTLAELQRYTEQDLVKALPIGRARQWLLAAHVPWLLSFRVAENRSLVDYANSVWNVYKKKEGEKEVKVRGYAKELFENLQRCNYLFQSNSRNMTKGTVPYEVMDTGATAVSILI
;
A
#
# COMPACT_ATOMS: atom_id res chain seq x y z
N MET A 1 15.91 -65.80 -35.41
CA MET A 1 16.47 -64.49 -35.81
C MET A 1 16.09 -63.49 -34.73
N ALA A 2 17.06 -62.86 -34.09
CA ALA A 2 16.80 -61.83 -33.07
C ALA A 2 16.22 -60.57 -33.73
N PRO A 3 15.24 -59.88 -33.12
CA PRO A 3 14.79 -58.57 -33.61
C PRO A 3 15.90 -57.56 -33.36
N GLY A 4 16.37 -56.93 -34.45
CA GLY A 4 17.45 -55.94 -34.42
C GLY A 4 17.08 -54.72 -33.57
N THR A 5 18.04 -54.25 -32.80
CA THR A 5 18.00 -52.99 -32.05
C THR A 5 17.66 -51.83 -33.01
N PRO A 6 16.68 -50.96 -32.72
CA PRO A 6 16.41 -49.81 -33.57
C PRO A 6 17.61 -48.86 -33.54
N LEU A 7 18.15 -48.55 -34.71
CA LEU A 7 19.14 -47.48 -34.88
C LEU A 7 18.50 -46.13 -34.49
N PRO A 8 19.23 -45.22 -33.83
CA PRO A 8 18.70 -43.90 -33.53
C PRO A 8 18.36 -43.16 -34.82
N LEU A 9 17.14 -42.64 -34.91
CA LEU A 9 16.67 -41.77 -36.00
C LEU A 9 17.52 -40.50 -36.03
N GLN A 10 18.60 -40.50 -36.81
CA GLN A 10 19.25 -39.27 -37.25
C GLN A 10 18.41 -38.68 -38.38
N ILE A 11 17.60 -37.68 -38.06
CA ILE A 11 16.92 -36.87 -39.07
C ILE A 11 17.97 -35.90 -39.64
N PRO A 12 18.38 -36.02 -40.92
CA PRO A 12 19.34 -35.08 -41.51
C PRO A 12 18.68 -33.70 -41.62
N VAL A 13 19.30 -32.70 -40.99
CA VAL A 13 18.86 -31.29 -41.07
C VAL A 13 19.64 -30.62 -42.21
N ASP A 14 18.93 -30.06 -43.20
CA ASP A 14 19.55 -29.23 -44.24
C ASP A 14 20.10 -27.94 -43.58
N PRO A 15 21.40 -27.63 -43.67
CA PRO A 15 21.97 -26.45 -43.02
C PRO A 15 21.62 -25.14 -43.74
N LYS A 16 21.17 -25.18 -45.00
CA LYS A 16 20.93 -23.96 -45.80
C LYS A 16 20.01 -22.92 -45.14
N PRO A 17 18.88 -23.29 -44.49
CA PRO A 17 18.03 -22.32 -43.82
C PRO A 17 18.72 -21.63 -42.62
N LEU A 18 19.59 -22.35 -41.90
CA LEU A 18 20.35 -21.78 -40.79
C LEU A 18 21.44 -20.84 -41.30
N ASP A 19 22.17 -21.22 -42.35
CA ASP A 19 23.18 -20.36 -42.97
C ASP A 19 22.58 -19.06 -43.51
N GLN A 20 21.35 -19.11 -44.04
CA GLN A 20 20.59 -17.92 -44.45
C GLN A 20 20.17 -17.06 -43.25
N LEU A 21 19.72 -17.68 -42.16
CA LEU A 21 19.36 -16.97 -40.93
C LEU A 21 20.56 -16.22 -40.32
N LEU A 22 21.74 -16.86 -40.31
CA LEU A 22 22.96 -16.32 -39.71
C LEU A 22 23.55 -15.12 -40.49
N GLN A 23 23.01 -14.79 -41.67
CA GLN A 23 23.36 -13.56 -42.42
C GLN A 23 22.65 -12.30 -41.90
N PHE A 24 21.57 -12.46 -41.12
CA PHE A 24 20.84 -11.34 -40.53
C PHE A 24 21.48 -10.91 -39.21
N SER A 25 21.57 -9.59 -38.97
CA SER A 25 21.99 -9.07 -37.66
C SER A 25 20.86 -9.23 -36.64
N ALA A 26 21.19 -9.79 -35.47
CA ALA A 26 20.30 -9.86 -34.32
C ALA A 26 20.70 -8.82 -33.27
N PRO A 27 19.75 -8.32 -32.46
CA PRO A 27 20.08 -7.52 -31.28
C PRO A 27 20.99 -8.31 -30.33
N SER A 28 21.93 -7.62 -29.68
CA SER A 28 22.75 -8.21 -28.63
C SER A 28 21.90 -8.54 -27.40
N ILE A 29 22.18 -9.68 -26.75
CA ILE A 29 21.50 -10.07 -25.52
C ILE A 29 21.89 -9.14 -24.36
N GLU A 30 23.12 -8.62 -24.37
CA GLU A 30 23.63 -7.65 -23.40
C GLU A 30 22.91 -6.29 -23.49
N GLU A 31 22.38 -5.95 -24.66
CA GLU A 31 21.59 -4.73 -24.91
C GLU A 31 20.08 -4.95 -24.75
N THR A 32 19.65 -6.21 -24.54
CA THR A 32 18.23 -6.57 -24.41
C THR A 32 17.85 -6.66 -22.93
N PRO A 33 17.01 -5.75 -22.40
CA PRO A 33 16.65 -5.77 -20.98
C PRO A 33 15.87 -7.04 -20.63
N LEU A 34 16.30 -7.73 -19.57
CA LEU A 34 15.55 -8.83 -19.00
C LEU A 34 14.27 -8.29 -18.33
N LYS A 35 13.11 -8.76 -18.75
CA LYS A 35 11.81 -8.29 -18.23
C LYS A 35 11.23 -9.17 -17.13
N GLN A 36 11.55 -10.46 -17.17
CA GLN A 36 11.11 -11.48 -16.22
C GLN A 36 12.14 -12.60 -16.20
N LEU A 37 12.24 -13.28 -15.07
CA LEU A 37 13.05 -14.49 -14.97
C LEU A 37 12.21 -15.70 -15.42
N ASP A 38 12.83 -16.63 -16.14
CA ASP A 38 12.20 -17.93 -16.38
C ASP A 38 12.16 -18.71 -15.05
N SER A 39 10.97 -19.15 -14.63
CA SER A 39 10.79 -19.81 -13.34
C SER A 39 11.56 -21.13 -13.23
N GLY A 40 11.72 -21.87 -14.33
CA GLY A 40 12.48 -23.12 -14.37
C GLY A 40 13.99 -22.88 -14.20
N VAL A 41 14.52 -21.89 -14.91
CA VAL A 41 15.92 -21.44 -14.76
C VAL A 41 16.17 -20.94 -13.35
N THR A 42 15.26 -20.13 -12.82
CA THR A 42 15.37 -19.58 -11.45
C THR A 42 15.41 -20.69 -10.41
N ASN A 43 14.50 -21.67 -10.51
CA ASN A 43 14.48 -22.80 -9.58
C ASN A 43 15.80 -23.58 -9.61
N LEU A 44 16.35 -23.83 -10.81
CA LEU A 44 17.64 -24.52 -10.96
C LEU A 44 18.78 -23.72 -10.32
N GLU A 45 18.77 -22.39 -10.48
CA GLU A 45 19.82 -21.54 -9.93
C GLU A 45 19.76 -21.45 -8.40
N LEU A 46 18.55 -21.36 -7.81
CA LEU A 46 18.38 -21.41 -6.36
C LEU A 46 18.94 -22.71 -5.74
N VAL A 47 18.78 -23.84 -6.44
CA VAL A 47 19.35 -25.13 -6.01
C VAL A 47 20.87 -25.10 -6.08
N LYS A 48 21.46 -24.62 -7.18
CA LYS A 48 22.92 -24.52 -7.34
C LYS A 48 23.55 -23.60 -6.29
N LEU A 49 22.91 -22.47 -6.02
CA LEU A 49 23.34 -21.50 -5.02
C LEU A 49 23.08 -21.98 -3.58
N GLN A 50 22.48 -23.15 -3.38
CA GLN A 50 22.11 -23.70 -2.07
C GLN A 50 21.17 -22.78 -1.28
N ILE A 51 20.35 -22.01 -1.99
CA ILE A 51 19.28 -21.15 -1.46
C ILE A 51 17.96 -21.92 -1.40
N ALA A 52 17.80 -22.98 -2.20
CA ALA A 52 16.62 -23.83 -2.13
C ALA A 52 16.60 -24.67 -0.83
N PRO A 53 15.42 -24.98 -0.28
CA PRO A 53 15.29 -25.84 0.89
C PRO A 53 15.81 -27.26 0.62
N ILE A 54 16.59 -27.81 1.54
CA ILE A 54 17.13 -29.18 1.42
C ILE A 54 16.08 -30.15 1.96
N VAL A 55 15.78 -31.23 1.25
CA VAL A 55 14.90 -32.28 1.77
C VAL A 55 15.72 -33.35 2.48
N ASP A 56 15.36 -33.67 3.71
CA ASP A 56 15.92 -34.79 4.47
C ASP A 56 15.58 -36.11 3.76
N SER A 57 16.61 -36.83 3.36
CA SER A 57 16.49 -38.04 2.55
C SER A 57 15.81 -39.23 3.26
N LYS A 58 15.66 -39.17 4.59
CA LYS A 58 15.03 -40.24 5.38
C LYS A 58 13.55 -39.96 5.67
N THR A 59 13.22 -38.70 5.91
CA THR A 59 11.87 -38.27 6.30
C THR A 59 11.08 -37.66 5.16
N GLY A 60 11.73 -37.28 4.06
CA GLY A 60 11.11 -36.53 2.97
C GLY A 60 10.67 -35.11 3.35
N ARG A 61 11.06 -34.63 4.55
CA ARG A 61 10.72 -33.30 5.06
C ARG A 61 11.84 -32.31 4.77
N VAL A 62 11.49 -31.04 4.65
CA VAL A 62 12.49 -29.97 4.50
C VAL A 62 13.36 -29.87 5.77
N LYS A 63 14.67 -29.78 5.58
CA LYS A 63 15.73 -29.69 6.59
C LYS A 63 16.36 -28.30 6.55
N GLU A 64 16.36 -27.62 7.70
CA GLU A 64 17.06 -26.36 8.05
C GLU A 64 17.03 -25.20 7.01
N THR A 65 17.51 -24.04 7.45
CA THR A 65 17.67 -22.85 6.60
C THR A 65 18.72 -23.14 5.53
N PRO A 66 18.46 -22.85 4.24
CA PRO A 66 19.44 -23.03 3.18
C PRO A 66 20.76 -22.32 3.53
N PRO A 67 21.93 -22.96 3.41
CA PRO A 67 23.20 -22.34 3.79
C PRO A 67 23.64 -21.25 2.80
N GLY A 68 23.14 -21.31 1.57
CA GLY A 68 23.48 -20.38 0.51
C GLY A 68 22.85 -19.00 0.68
N GLN A 69 23.44 -18.04 -0.01
CA GLN A 69 22.92 -16.70 -0.22
C GLN A 69 23.44 -16.18 -1.56
N ILE A 70 22.74 -15.20 -2.14
CA ILE A 70 23.30 -14.47 -3.28
C ILE A 70 24.46 -13.62 -2.76
N GLU A 71 25.67 -13.88 -3.27
CA GLU A 71 26.85 -13.09 -2.88
C GLU A 71 26.96 -11.80 -3.70
N ASP A 72 26.63 -11.87 -5.00
CA ASP A 72 26.74 -10.76 -5.95
C ASP A 72 25.55 -10.74 -6.94
N GLY A 73 25.18 -9.56 -7.44
CA GLY A 73 24.06 -9.35 -8.35
C GLY A 73 23.92 -7.92 -8.86
N THR A 74 23.07 -7.74 -9.88
CA THR A 74 22.69 -6.41 -10.41
C THR A 74 21.38 -5.93 -9.80
N TYR A 75 21.11 -4.62 -9.81
CA TYR A 75 19.86 -4.06 -9.28
C TYR A 75 18.63 -4.66 -9.95
N GLY A 76 18.63 -4.64 -11.29
CA GLY A 76 17.54 -5.21 -12.08
C GLY A 76 17.37 -6.71 -11.86
N GLY A 77 18.47 -7.46 -11.79
CA GLY A 77 18.44 -8.91 -11.53
C GLY A 77 17.86 -9.24 -10.15
N THR A 78 18.33 -8.57 -9.09
CA THR A 78 17.81 -8.76 -7.73
C THR A 78 16.34 -8.35 -7.63
N GLN A 79 15.94 -7.25 -8.27
CA GLN A 79 14.55 -6.82 -8.28
C GLN A 79 13.61 -7.83 -8.94
N LEU A 80 14.03 -8.42 -10.07
CA LEU A 80 13.27 -9.48 -10.74
C LEU A 80 13.23 -10.75 -9.90
N ALA A 81 14.35 -11.11 -9.26
CA ALA A 81 14.41 -12.27 -8.38
C ALA A 81 13.51 -12.12 -7.14
N LEU A 82 13.45 -10.92 -6.55
CA LEU A 82 12.52 -10.63 -5.45
C LEU A 82 11.06 -10.74 -5.91
N THR A 83 10.74 -10.22 -7.10
CA THR A 83 9.39 -10.36 -7.70
C THR A 83 9.01 -11.84 -7.85
N GLU A 84 9.88 -12.63 -8.47
CA GLU A 84 9.65 -14.05 -8.70
C GLU A 84 9.56 -14.85 -7.38
N MET A 85 10.36 -14.49 -6.37
CA MET A 85 10.29 -15.17 -5.06
C MET A 85 9.02 -14.83 -4.31
N TYR A 86 8.59 -13.58 -4.32
CA TYR A 86 7.35 -13.18 -3.65
C TYR A 86 6.13 -13.85 -4.30
N ALA A 87 6.07 -13.93 -5.63
CA ALA A 87 5.03 -14.65 -6.34
C ALA A 87 4.95 -16.14 -5.92
N LYS A 88 6.10 -16.82 -5.75
CA LYS A 88 6.14 -18.20 -5.23
C LYS A 88 5.64 -18.31 -3.80
N VAL A 89 5.93 -17.33 -2.94
CA VAL A 89 5.42 -17.27 -1.57
C VAL A 89 3.89 -17.19 -1.60
N GLU A 90 3.33 -16.27 -2.37
CA GLU A 90 1.87 -16.11 -2.50
C GLU A 90 1.20 -17.39 -3.01
N GLU A 91 1.74 -17.99 -4.08
CA GLU A 91 1.24 -19.26 -4.61
C GLU A 91 1.26 -20.38 -3.56
N ALA A 92 2.32 -20.45 -2.76
CA ALA A 92 2.43 -21.46 -1.70
C ALA A 92 1.36 -21.27 -0.61
N PHE A 93 1.10 -20.03 -0.18
CA PHE A 93 0.03 -19.75 0.80
C PHE A 93 -1.38 -19.98 0.24
N ILE A 94 -1.61 -19.71 -1.05
CA ILE A 94 -2.86 -20.05 -1.74
C ILE A 94 -3.06 -21.57 -1.75
N CYS A 95 -2.03 -22.32 -2.13
CA CYS A 95 -2.09 -23.79 -2.14
C CYS A 95 -2.33 -24.34 -0.74
N TYR A 96 -1.68 -23.76 0.27
CA TYR A 96 -1.86 -24.16 1.65
C TYR A 96 -3.29 -23.93 2.15
N CYS A 97 -3.83 -22.72 1.97
CA CYS A 97 -5.21 -22.40 2.35
C CYS A 97 -6.18 -23.40 1.70
N ASN A 98 -6.00 -23.67 0.41
CA ASN A 98 -6.81 -24.66 -0.32
C ASN A 98 -6.72 -26.07 0.31
N VAL A 99 -5.54 -26.52 0.74
CA VAL A 99 -5.34 -27.84 1.39
C VAL A 99 -6.01 -27.91 2.76
N ILE A 100 -5.93 -26.84 3.56
CA ILE A 100 -6.61 -26.77 4.87
C ILE A 100 -8.09 -26.39 4.76
N GLY A 101 -8.61 -26.29 3.53
CA GLY A 101 -10.01 -26.04 3.20
C GLY A 101 -10.46 -24.57 3.32
N ILE A 102 -9.53 -23.64 3.56
CA ILE A 102 -9.79 -22.20 3.56
C ILE A 102 -9.69 -21.71 2.11
N GLU A 103 -10.71 -20.99 1.63
CA GLU A 103 -10.74 -20.50 0.24
C GLU A 103 -10.40 -21.57 -0.82
N THR A 104 -11.12 -22.70 -0.77
CA THR A 104 -10.87 -23.81 -1.70
C THR A 104 -11.06 -23.41 -3.17
N ILE A 105 -10.15 -23.87 -4.03
CA ILE A 105 -10.18 -23.63 -5.48
C ILE A 105 -11.45 -24.25 -6.08
N ILE A 106 -11.76 -25.48 -5.67
CA ILE A 106 -13.03 -26.13 -5.98
C ILE A 106 -14.02 -25.80 -4.87
N PRO A 107 -15.18 -25.18 -5.16
CA PRO A 107 -16.16 -24.82 -4.15
C PRO A 107 -16.66 -26.04 -3.38
N GLN A 108 -16.68 -25.94 -2.05
CA GLN A 108 -17.23 -26.95 -1.15
C GLN A 108 -18.39 -26.33 -0.37
N GLN A 109 -19.49 -27.07 -0.24
CA GLN A 109 -20.58 -26.68 0.66
C GLN A 109 -20.20 -27.12 2.07
N MET A 110 -19.98 -26.16 2.97
CA MET A 110 -19.52 -26.46 4.33
C MET A 110 -20.62 -26.16 5.36
N PRO A 111 -21.03 -27.15 6.17
CA PRO A 111 -21.92 -26.88 7.30
C PRO A 111 -21.30 -25.83 8.23
N LEU A 112 -22.15 -25.00 8.84
CA LEU A 112 -21.69 -23.93 9.73
C LEU A 112 -20.84 -24.46 10.89
N THR A 113 -21.13 -25.67 11.39
CA THR A 113 -20.33 -26.34 12.43
C THR A 113 -18.89 -26.64 11.99
N VAL A 114 -18.67 -26.91 10.69
CA VAL A 114 -17.33 -27.11 10.11
C VAL A 114 -16.64 -25.77 9.93
N LYS A 115 -17.33 -24.77 9.33
CA LYS A 115 -16.77 -23.41 9.17
C LYS A 115 -16.35 -22.81 10.52
N ASN A 116 -17.17 -23.01 11.56
CA ASN A 116 -16.86 -22.62 12.92
C ASN A 116 -15.59 -23.29 13.47
N LYS A 117 -15.27 -24.52 13.12
CA LYS A 117 -14.01 -25.15 13.56
C LYS A 117 -12.81 -24.66 12.76
N GLN A 118 -13.04 -24.31 11.51
CA GLN A 118 -12.00 -24.04 10.53
C GLN A 118 -11.50 -22.59 10.52
N TYR A 119 -12.43 -21.62 10.56
CA TYR A 119 -12.08 -20.20 10.45
C TYR A 119 -11.73 -19.59 11.80
N GLN A 120 -10.84 -20.14 12.61
CA GLN A 120 -10.64 -19.65 14.00
C GLN A 120 -9.86 -18.34 14.01
N PHE A 121 -10.01 -17.53 15.07
CA PHE A 121 -9.04 -16.47 15.36
C PHE A 121 -7.79 -17.08 15.98
N GLN A 122 -6.60 -16.54 15.68
CA GLN A 122 -5.38 -17.05 16.31
C GLN A 122 -5.45 -16.92 17.84
N PRO A 123 -4.80 -17.83 18.59
CA PRO A 123 -4.76 -17.74 20.03
C PRO A 123 -4.20 -16.39 20.51
N THR A 124 -4.73 -15.86 21.60
CA THR A 124 -4.24 -14.59 22.15
C THR A 124 -2.74 -14.66 22.42
N ASN A 125 -1.99 -13.68 21.92
CA ASN A 125 -0.52 -13.57 22.01
C ASN A 125 0.26 -14.71 21.31
N SER A 126 -0.34 -15.42 20.34
CA SER A 126 0.40 -16.41 19.54
C SER A 126 1.44 -15.74 18.63
N ASP A 127 1.16 -14.51 18.18
CA ASP A 127 2.10 -13.65 17.47
C ASP A 127 1.88 -12.17 17.84
N SER A 128 2.58 -11.28 17.13
CA SER A 128 2.55 -9.84 17.39
C SER A 128 1.48 -9.08 16.61
N TYR A 129 0.66 -9.75 15.79
CA TYR A 129 -0.33 -9.09 14.93
C TYR A 129 -1.72 -8.98 15.60
N PRO A 130 -2.57 -8.04 15.13
CA PRO A 130 -3.98 -8.02 15.48
C PRO A 130 -4.71 -9.33 15.12
N PRO A 131 -5.93 -9.56 15.66
CA PRO A 131 -6.71 -10.75 15.36
C PRO A 131 -6.85 -10.99 13.85
N HIS A 132 -6.66 -12.24 13.44
CA HIS A 132 -6.62 -12.70 12.06
C HIS A 132 -6.97 -14.20 11.99
N LEU A 133 -6.90 -14.82 10.81
CA LEU A 133 -7.19 -16.25 10.69
C LEU A 133 -6.10 -17.11 11.37
N ASP A 134 -6.52 -18.03 12.24
CA ASP A 134 -5.70 -19.14 12.72
C ASP A 134 -5.56 -20.16 11.60
N VAL A 135 -4.42 -20.10 10.91
CA VAL A 135 -4.12 -21.01 9.81
C VAL A 135 -3.58 -22.36 10.29
N ILE A 136 -3.54 -22.63 11.59
CA ILE A 136 -3.01 -23.88 12.17
C ILE A 136 -4.10 -24.96 12.30
N PRO A 137 -3.96 -26.14 11.66
CA PRO A 137 -4.83 -27.28 11.93
C PRO A 137 -4.64 -27.79 13.36
N ARG A 138 -5.68 -27.70 14.19
CA ARG A 138 -5.63 -28.11 15.62
C ARG A 138 -5.36 -29.61 15.84
N GLU A 139 -5.60 -30.45 14.84
CA GLU A 139 -5.40 -31.91 14.94
C GLU A 139 -3.92 -32.32 15.06
N ASP A 140 -2.99 -31.44 14.70
CA ASP A 140 -1.56 -31.76 14.67
C ASP A 140 -0.80 -31.47 15.99
N ASN A 141 -1.42 -30.78 16.96
CA ASN A 141 -0.79 -30.33 18.22
C ASN A 141 0.69 -29.88 18.05
N ALA A 142 0.95 -29.16 16.95
CA ALA A 142 2.28 -28.79 16.49
C ALA A 142 2.39 -27.27 16.40
N SER A 143 3.60 -26.75 16.64
CA SER A 143 3.89 -25.32 16.53
C SER A 143 3.73 -24.82 15.09
N GLN A 144 3.41 -23.53 14.92
CA GLN A 144 3.35 -22.85 13.62
C GLN A 144 4.61 -23.10 12.77
N TYR A 145 5.76 -23.06 13.43
CA TYR A 145 7.05 -23.40 12.82
C TYR A 145 7.07 -24.84 12.28
N GLU A 146 6.62 -25.83 13.04
CA GLU A 146 6.64 -27.24 12.60
C GLU A 146 5.72 -27.52 11.41
N ILE A 147 4.53 -26.92 11.36
CA ILE A 147 3.57 -27.12 10.26
C ILE A 147 4.03 -26.41 8.99
N PHE A 148 4.43 -25.15 9.10
CA PHE A 148 4.94 -24.41 7.95
C PHE A 148 6.28 -24.96 7.46
N ASN A 149 7.11 -25.51 8.34
CA ASN A 149 8.33 -26.22 7.95
C ASN A 149 8.01 -27.53 7.19
N LYS A 150 7.03 -28.33 7.64
CA LYS A 150 6.57 -29.53 6.91
C LYS A 150 6.10 -29.20 5.48
N LEU A 151 5.55 -28.02 5.26
CA LEU A 151 4.97 -27.58 3.99
C LEU A 151 5.89 -26.66 3.17
N GLY A 152 7.10 -26.37 3.65
CA GLY A 152 8.06 -25.49 2.98
C GLY A 152 7.76 -23.98 3.07
N LEU A 153 6.70 -23.57 3.78
CA LEU A 153 6.25 -22.17 3.90
C LEU A 153 7.18 -21.32 4.76
N VAL A 154 7.73 -21.89 5.84
CA VAL A 154 8.79 -21.22 6.62
C VAL A 154 9.97 -20.95 5.73
N GLN A 155 10.37 -21.90 4.89
CA GLN A 155 11.52 -21.71 4.03
C GLN A 155 11.24 -20.69 2.94
N ALA A 156 10.04 -20.68 2.34
CA ALA A 156 9.62 -19.64 1.42
C ALA A 156 9.77 -18.23 2.04
N SER A 157 9.42 -18.06 3.33
CA SER A 157 9.65 -16.79 4.05
C SER A 157 11.12 -16.43 4.27
N LEU A 158 11.99 -17.44 4.39
CA LEU A 158 13.44 -17.29 4.57
C LEU A 158 14.18 -17.08 3.23
N LEU A 159 13.53 -17.29 2.08
CA LEU A 159 14.14 -17.08 0.77
C LEU A 159 14.34 -15.59 0.49
N LEU A 160 13.34 -14.74 0.78
CA LEU A 160 13.37 -13.32 0.43
C LEU A 160 14.62 -12.59 0.94
N PRO A 161 15.02 -12.71 2.23
CA PRO A 161 16.27 -12.11 2.71
C PRO A 161 17.54 -12.60 2.00
N LYS A 162 17.53 -13.84 1.49
CA LYS A 162 18.70 -14.46 0.84
C LYS A 162 18.87 -14.08 -0.63
N ILE A 163 17.85 -13.48 -1.24
CA ILE A 163 17.90 -12.94 -2.61
C ILE A 163 18.63 -11.61 -2.65
N VAL A 164 18.58 -10.82 -1.57
CA VAL A 164 19.29 -9.54 -1.51
C VAL A 164 20.79 -9.83 -1.31
N PRO A 165 21.68 -9.38 -2.23
CA PRO A 165 23.09 -9.71 -2.17
C PRO A 165 23.77 -9.20 -0.88
N THR A 166 24.70 -9.99 -0.34
CA THR A 166 25.39 -9.67 0.93
C THR A 166 26.78 -9.03 0.77
N LYS A 167 27.45 -9.23 -0.38
CA LYS A 167 28.85 -8.75 -0.60
C LYS A 167 28.95 -7.60 -1.62
N THR A 168 27.85 -7.23 -2.27
CA THR A 168 27.76 -6.05 -3.14
C THR A 168 26.49 -5.29 -2.77
N TRP A 169 26.60 -4.05 -2.29
CA TRP A 169 26.90 -2.93 -3.19
C TRP A 169 28.01 -1.95 -2.75
N PHE A 170 28.54 -1.99 -1.53
CA PHE A 170 29.69 -1.15 -1.12
C PHE A 170 30.51 -1.73 0.06
N GLY A 171 30.83 -3.04 0.04
CA GLY A 171 31.58 -3.70 1.12
C GLY A 171 33.03 -4.08 0.76
N ARG A 172 34.01 -3.26 1.19
CA ARG A 172 35.49 -3.46 1.18
C ARG A 172 36.22 -3.51 -0.19
N PHE A 173 36.45 -2.34 -0.81
CA PHE A 173 37.55 -2.20 -1.79
C PHE A 173 38.34 -0.90 -1.61
N GLY A 174 39.66 -1.00 -1.77
CA GLY A 174 40.62 0.11 -1.64
C GLY A 174 40.49 1.18 -2.73
N ASN A 175 41.14 2.33 -2.50
CA ASN A 175 40.93 3.58 -3.23
C ASN A 175 41.16 3.54 -4.76
N ALA A 176 41.84 2.54 -5.32
CA ALA A 176 42.15 2.45 -6.75
C ALA A 176 41.03 1.83 -7.62
N ILE A 177 40.08 1.08 -7.03
CA ILE A 177 39.02 0.36 -7.76
C ILE A 177 37.72 1.21 -7.89
N LYS A 178 37.63 2.33 -7.16
CA LYS A 178 36.45 3.20 -7.12
C LYS A 178 36.07 3.82 -8.47
N GLU A 179 37.02 4.14 -9.34
CA GLU A 179 36.72 4.84 -10.61
C GLU A 179 36.18 3.92 -11.72
N GLU A 180 36.63 2.66 -11.80
CA GLU A 180 36.00 1.68 -12.71
C GLU A 180 34.62 1.23 -12.19
N MET A 181 34.47 1.07 -10.88
CA MET A 181 33.17 0.74 -10.28
C MET A 181 32.13 1.86 -10.44
N LYS A 182 32.53 3.13 -10.34
CA LYS A 182 31.65 4.28 -10.66
C LYS A 182 31.10 4.21 -12.08
N LYS A 183 31.84 3.65 -13.05
CA LYS A 183 31.35 3.45 -14.43
C LYS A 183 30.36 2.29 -14.54
N LEU A 184 30.48 1.26 -13.70
CA LEU A 184 29.59 0.09 -13.67
C LEU A 184 28.23 0.38 -13.02
N VAL A 185 28.19 1.19 -11.95
CA VAL A 185 26.92 1.65 -11.31
C VAL A 185 26.39 2.96 -11.89
N ALA A 186 27.07 3.53 -12.89
CA ALA A 186 26.58 4.71 -13.58
C ALA A 186 25.24 4.40 -14.27
N GLY A 187 24.23 5.18 -13.92
CA GLY A 187 22.87 4.95 -14.40
C GLY A 187 22.10 3.89 -13.61
N GLU A 188 22.53 3.47 -12.42
CA GLU A 188 21.63 2.79 -11.46
C GLU A 188 20.71 3.82 -10.79
N PRO A 189 19.48 3.48 -10.39
CA PRO A 189 18.49 4.46 -9.95
C PRO A 189 18.88 5.20 -8.65
N TYR A 190 19.73 4.58 -7.81
CA TYR A 190 20.21 5.14 -6.54
C TYR A 190 21.59 5.83 -6.64
N ALA A 191 22.28 5.71 -7.78
CA ALA A 191 23.64 6.20 -7.94
C ALA A 191 23.65 7.71 -8.19
N GLY A 192 24.58 8.42 -7.55
CA GLY A 192 24.69 9.86 -7.71
C GLY A 192 25.18 10.55 -6.44
N HIS A 193 25.38 11.85 -6.56
CA HIS A 193 25.80 12.74 -5.48
C HIS A 193 24.95 14.03 -5.44
N LEU A 194 24.11 14.23 -6.45
CA LEU A 194 23.17 15.33 -6.59
C LEU A 194 21.76 14.79 -6.85
N ILE A 195 20.76 15.61 -6.57
CA ILE A 195 19.36 15.27 -6.89
C ILE A 195 19.18 15.13 -8.41
N GLN A 196 19.89 15.95 -9.19
CA GLN A 196 19.85 15.88 -10.65
C GLN A 196 20.31 14.53 -11.20
N ASP A 197 21.37 13.93 -10.64
CA ASP A 197 21.83 12.61 -11.06
C ASP A 197 20.71 11.56 -10.92
N ILE A 198 19.96 11.65 -9.84
CA ILE A 198 18.83 10.76 -9.53
C ILE A 198 17.66 10.99 -10.48
N GLU A 199 17.34 12.25 -10.79
CA GLU A 199 16.32 12.60 -11.80
C GLU A 199 16.70 12.06 -13.18
N GLU A 200 17.95 12.20 -13.59
CA GLU A 200 18.48 11.69 -14.86
C GLU A 200 18.43 10.15 -14.89
N ASN A 201 18.85 9.49 -13.81
CA ASN A 201 18.81 8.03 -13.71
C ASN A 201 17.37 7.50 -13.74
N ASN A 202 16.42 8.16 -13.08
CA ASN A 202 15.00 7.77 -13.12
C ASN A 202 14.43 7.78 -14.54
N ARG A 203 14.88 8.72 -15.39
CA ARG A 203 14.41 8.87 -16.78
C ARG A 203 15.05 7.87 -17.74
N GLN A 204 16.09 7.14 -17.34
CA GLN A 204 16.73 6.15 -18.20
C GLN A 204 15.81 4.93 -18.40
N PRO A 205 15.54 4.50 -19.65
CA PRO A 205 14.64 3.37 -19.92
C PRO A 205 15.00 2.08 -19.18
N LYS A 206 16.30 1.83 -18.93
CA LYS A 206 16.79 0.64 -18.21
C LYS A 206 16.38 0.60 -16.72
N ASN A 207 16.10 1.74 -16.11
CA ASN A 207 15.69 1.86 -14.71
C ASN A 207 14.16 1.95 -14.56
N ARG A 208 13.44 2.11 -15.67
CA ARG A 208 12.00 2.23 -15.68
C ARG A 208 11.35 0.86 -15.78
N LYS A 209 10.32 0.66 -14.96
CA LYS A 209 9.49 -0.54 -15.02
C LYS A 209 8.46 -0.39 -16.15
N THR A 210 8.19 -1.45 -16.89
CA THR A 210 7.18 -1.40 -17.97
C THR A 210 5.77 -1.51 -17.39
N GLY A 211 4.84 -0.73 -17.95
CA GLY A 211 3.53 -0.37 -17.39
C GLY A 211 2.53 -1.48 -17.10
N THR A 212 2.66 -2.10 -15.94
CA THR A 212 1.67 -3.00 -15.34
C THR A 212 0.74 -2.32 -14.33
N ASP A 213 1.08 -1.10 -13.89
CA ASP A 213 0.26 -0.30 -12.98
C ASP A 213 -0.71 0.64 -13.73
N VAL A 214 -1.58 1.33 -12.99
CA VAL A 214 -2.58 2.26 -13.56
C VAL A 214 -1.98 3.49 -14.22
N MET A 215 -0.76 3.87 -13.87
CA MET A 215 -0.02 4.99 -14.45
C MET A 215 0.96 4.53 -15.54
N ARG A 216 0.86 3.28 -16.00
CA ARG A 216 1.63 2.69 -17.09
C ARG A 216 3.15 2.76 -16.87
N GLY A 217 3.60 2.64 -15.62
CA GLY A 217 5.02 2.64 -15.25
C GLY A 217 5.65 4.03 -15.24
N GLU A 218 4.83 5.09 -15.30
CA GLU A 218 5.25 6.45 -14.95
C GLU A 218 5.38 6.63 -13.45
N ASN A 219 6.20 7.59 -13.04
CA ASN A 219 6.28 8.01 -11.65
C ASN A 219 6.42 9.53 -11.57
N ILE A 220 6.20 10.08 -10.38
CA ILE A 220 6.22 11.54 -10.17
C ILE A 220 7.56 12.18 -10.55
N GLY A 221 8.67 11.44 -10.53
CA GLY A 221 9.99 11.91 -10.94
C GLY A 221 10.12 12.21 -12.44
N ASP A 222 9.13 11.85 -13.26
CA ASP A 222 9.02 12.29 -14.65
C ASP A 222 8.74 13.79 -14.77
N LEU A 223 8.25 14.42 -13.70
CA LEU A 223 7.92 15.85 -13.64
C LEU A 223 9.11 16.66 -13.11
N ASP A 224 9.55 17.68 -13.84
CA ASP A 224 10.70 18.52 -13.47
C ASP A 224 10.54 19.30 -12.15
N ASP A 225 9.30 19.46 -11.70
CA ASP A 225 8.89 20.17 -10.49
C ASP A 225 8.22 19.22 -9.46
N TRP A 226 8.58 17.92 -9.45
CA TRP A 226 8.10 16.92 -8.48
C TRP A 226 8.23 17.38 -7.02
N TYR A 227 9.27 18.17 -6.71
CA TYR A 227 9.55 18.73 -5.40
C TYR A 227 8.71 19.97 -5.05
N SER A 228 7.83 20.44 -5.93
CA SER A 228 7.09 21.69 -5.72
C SER A 228 6.10 21.62 -4.55
N ASP A 229 5.73 22.78 -4.02
CA ASP A 229 4.70 22.94 -2.99
C ASP A 229 3.35 22.41 -3.47
N ALA A 230 3.01 22.69 -4.74
CA ALA A 230 1.78 22.22 -5.36
C ALA A 230 1.70 20.68 -5.39
N ARG A 231 2.76 20.00 -5.85
CA ARG A 231 2.77 18.53 -5.95
C ARG A 231 2.88 17.84 -4.60
N PHE A 232 3.61 18.44 -3.65
CA PHE A 232 3.66 17.95 -2.28
C PHE A 232 2.27 18.03 -1.61
N ALA A 233 1.60 19.19 -1.67
CA ALA A 233 0.29 19.35 -1.06
C ALA A 233 -0.79 18.53 -1.77
N GLN A 234 -0.73 18.41 -3.10
CA GLN A 234 -1.70 17.63 -3.87
C GLN A 234 -1.70 16.13 -3.49
N GLN A 235 -0.56 15.58 -3.04
CA GLN A 235 -0.50 14.20 -2.54
C GLN A 235 -1.41 13.96 -1.33
N GLN A 236 -1.76 15.00 -0.55
CA GLN A 236 -2.71 14.88 0.57
C GLN A 236 -4.17 14.71 0.10
N LEU A 237 -4.46 15.04 -1.16
CA LEU A 237 -5.81 14.96 -1.74
C LEU A 237 -5.94 13.80 -2.74
N THR A 238 -4.89 13.50 -3.50
CA THR A 238 -4.92 12.50 -4.60
C THR A 238 -3.67 11.63 -4.65
N GLY A 239 -2.87 11.60 -3.58
CA GLY A 239 -1.73 10.70 -3.43
C GLY A 239 -2.15 9.31 -2.94
N THR A 240 -1.22 8.56 -2.37
CA THR A 240 -1.50 7.22 -1.81
C THR A 240 -2.23 7.27 -0.47
N ASN A 241 -2.19 8.40 0.24
CA ASN A 241 -2.91 8.61 1.50
C ASN A 241 -3.86 9.82 1.42
N PRO A 242 -4.94 9.72 0.63
CA PRO A 242 -5.88 10.83 0.47
C PRO A 242 -6.93 10.89 1.60
N THR A 243 -6.79 10.13 2.69
CA THR A 243 -7.88 9.87 3.65
C THR A 243 -7.62 10.38 5.06
N THR A 244 -6.50 11.06 5.31
CA THR A 244 -6.06 11.39 6.68
C THR A 244 -5.86 12.88 6.92
N ILE A 245 -5.82 13.72 5.90
CA ILE A 245 -5.83 15.17 6.06
C ILE A 245 -7.17 15.62 6.67
N THR A 246 -7.11 16.51 7.66
CA THR A 246 -8.28 16.97 8.43
C THR A 246 -8.29 18.48 8.56
N ARG A 247 -9.45 19.10 8.75
CA ARG A 247 -9.56 20.52 9.12
C ARG A 247 -8.80 20.77 10.41
N ALA A 248 -7.96 21.81 10.44
CA ALA A 248 -7.15 22.14 11.60
C ALA A 248 -8.04 22.56 12.78
N SER A 249 -7.77 22.02 13.97
CA SER A 249 -8.45 22.42 15.20
C SER A 249 -7.97 23.79 15.66
N LYS A 250 -8.80 24.51 16.44
CA LYS A 250 -8.41 25.81 17.01
C LYS A 250 -7.11 25.74 17.80
N GLN A 251 -6.94 24.70 18.62
CA GLN A 251 -5.70 24.45 19.35
C GLN A 251 -4.49 24.34 18.43
N ARG A 252 -4.60 23.59 17.32
CA ARG A 252 -3.48 23.40 16.38
C ARG A 252 -3.14 24.71 15.65
N ILE A 253 -4.16 25.49 15.29
CA ILE A 253 -3.98 26.82 14.68
C ILE A 253 -3.25 27.75 15.65
N ASP A 254 -3.69 27.82 16.90
CA ASP A 254 -3.08 28.68 17.92
C ASP A 254 -1.61 28.30 18.17
N GLN A 255 -1.28 27.02 18.18
CA GLN A 255 0.11 26.56 18.24
C GLN A 255 0.94 27.11 17.08
N PHE A 256 0.49 26.96 15.83
CA PHE A 256 1.22 27.50 14.67
C PHE A 256 1.34 29.03 14.72
N VAL A 257 0.33 29.74 15.21
CA VAL A 257 0.41 31.20 15.45
C VAL A 257 1.50 31.51 16.47
N SER A 258 1.52 30.84 17.63
CA SER A 258 2.57 31.03 18.65
C SER A 258 3.98 30.72 18.13
N ALA A 259 4.13 29.70 17.28
CA ALA A 259 5.40 29.40 16.63
C ALA A 259 5.84 30.51 15.65
N ALA A 260 4.90 31.13 14.93
CA ALA A 260 5.18 32.25 14.05
C ALA A 260 5.50 33.53 14.84
N GLU A 261 4.83 33.77 15.97
CA GLU A 261 5.11 34.87 16.90
C GLU A 261 6.53 34.76 17.47
N ALA A 262 6.92 33.57 17.93
CA ALA A 262 8.26 33.30 18.44
C ALA A 262 9.37 33.54 17.39
N GLN A 263 9.02 33.46 16.11
CA GLN A 263 9.92 33.75 14.98
C GLN A 263 9.79 35.18 14.43
N GLY A 264 8.85 35.99 14.94
CA GLY A 264 8.61 37.36 14.48
C GLY A 264 7.98 37.47 13.08
N LEU A 265 7.23 36.45 12.63
CA LEU A 265 6.69 36.35 11.27
C LEU A 265 5.26 36.89 11.17
N SER A 266 5.09 38.21 11.26
CA SER A 266 3.78 38.90 11.22
C SER A 266 2.94 38.58 9.97
N ASN A 267 3.56 38.56 8.79
CA ASN A 267 2.90 38.22 7.54
C ASN A 267 2.32 36.78 7.51
N VAL A 268 3.01 35.84 8.17
CA VAL A 268 2.54 34.45 8.30
C VAL A 268 1.34 34.40 9.25
N ILE A 269 1.42 35.09 10.39
CA ILE A 269 0.31 35.18 11.36
C ILE A 269 -0.93 35.74 10.68
N ASP A 270 -0.80 36.87 9.97
CA ASP A 270 -1.91 37.49 9.24
C ASP A 270 -2.54 36.51 8.23
N ARG A 271 -1.70 35.74 7.51
CA ARG A 271 -2.19 34.73 6.56
C ARG A 271 -2.94 33.60 7.26
N ILE A 272 -2.39 33.03 8.32
CA ILE A 272 -3.03 31.95 9.09
C ILE A 272 -4.38 32.43 9.64
N LEU A 273 -4.43 33.61 10.26
CA LEU A 273 -5.66 34.16 10.82
C LEU A 273 -6.70 34.50 9.74
N ALA A 274 -6.26 34.93 8.55
CA ALA A 274 -7.16 35.16 7.42
C ALA A 274 -7.76 33.84 6.90
N ALA A 275 -6.95 32.80 6.77
CA ALA A 275 -7.40 31.47 6.33
C ALA A 275 -8.33 30.80 7.37
N ASP A 276 -8.06 30.98 8.66
CA ASP A 276 -8.90 30.48 9.78
C ASP A 276 -10.31 31.08 9.73
N LYS A 277 -10.44 32.38 9.48
CA LYS A 277 -11.77 33.03 9.32
C LYS A 277 -12.62 32.40 8.23
N GLY A 278 -11.99 31.88 7.17
CA GLY A 278 -12.67 31.15 6.09
C GLY A 278 -12.91 29.67 6.39
N GLY A 279 -12.35 29.13 7.48
CA GLY A 279 -12.33 27.70 7.76
C GLY A 279 -11.50 26.90 6.77
N ASN A 280 -10.47 27.51 6.19
CA ASN A 280 -9.70 26.95 5.07
C ASN A 280 -8.40 26.28 5.51
N LEU A 281 -8.14 26.15 6.81
CA LEU A 281 -6.92 25.52 7.34
C LEU A 281 -7.12 24.02 7.54
N PHE A 282 -6.16 23.25 7.04
CA PHE A 282 -6.10 21.80 7.15
C PHE A 282 -4.75 21.37 7.72
N VAL A 283 -4.73 20.22 8.39
CA VAL A 283 -3.53 19.64 8.98
C VAL A 283 -3.39 18.18 8.56
N GLN A 284 -2.18 17.81 8.17
CA GLN A 284 -1.72 16.44 8.16
C GLN A 284 -0.90 16.22 9.44
N ASP A 285 -1.48 15.49 10.39
CA ASP A 285 -0.97 15.40 11.77
C ASP A 285 -0.41 13.99 12.06
N PHE A 286 0.91 13.89 12.20
CA PHE A 286 1.60 12.67 12.64
C PHE A 286 2.18 12.82 14.07
N SER A 287 1.76 13.82 14.85
CA SER A 287 2.25 14.04 16.22
C SER A 287 1.95 12.88 17.17
N TYR A 288 0.89 12.11 16.88
CA TYR A 288 0.48 10.95 17.64
C TYR A 288 1.46 9.76 17.52
N LEU A 289 2.37 9.76 16.54
CA LEU A 289 3.30 8.64 16.32
C LEU A 289 4.05 8.26 17.61
N ARG A 290 4.56 9.22 18.38
CA ARG A 290 5.29 8.91 19.62
C ARG A 290 4.44 8.18 20.67
N GLN A 291 3.15 8.50 20.76
CA GLN A 291 2.21 7.75 21.61
C GLN A 291 1.97 6.35 21.05
N ALA A 292 1.81 6.24 19.74
CA ALA A 292 1.50 5.01 19.05
C ALA A 292 2.67 4.01 19.04
N LEU A 293 3.91 4.47 19.14
CA LEU A 293 5.13 3.65 19.23
C LEU A 293 5.38 3.05 20.63
N GLY A 294 4.43 3.19 21.55
CA GLY A 294 4.46 2.58 22.88
C GLY A 294 5.01 3.48 24.00
N SER A 295 4.78 3.09 25.25
CA SER A 295 5.10 3.88 26.45
C SER A 295 6.59 4.08 26.70
N GLY A 296 7.45 3.34 25.99
CA GLY A 296 8.91 3.47 26.08
C GLY A 296 9.49 4.64 25.29
N VAL A 297 8.70 5.27 24.40
CA VAL A 297 9.16 6.40 23.57
C VAL A 297 8.86 7.71 24.25
N ARG A 298 9.90 8.49 24.59
CA ARG A 298 9.74 9.81 25.19
C ARG A 298 9.59 10.88 24.10
N PRO A 299 8.94 12.03 24.41
CA PRO A 299 8.72 13.08 23.44
C PRO A 299 9.98 13.58 22.72
N LYS A 300 11.13 13.63 23.42
CA LYS A 300 12.38 14.19 22.89
C LYS A 300 13.34 13.15 22.30
N ASP A 301 12.98 11.87 22.31
CA ASP A 301 13.85 10.80 21.82
C ASP A 301 14.05 10.91 20.29
N ILE A 302 15.26 10.62 19.83
CA ILE A 302 15.52 10.45 18.39
C ILE A 302 15.02 9.07 18.01
N LEU A 303 14.07 8.99 17.07
CA LEU A 303 13.58 7.72 16.55
C LEU A 303 14.59 7.21 15.52
N VAL A 304 15.37 6.19 15.90
CA VAL A 304 16.46 5.65 15.09
C VAL A 304 16.55 4.14 15.23
N VAL A 305 16.86 3.49 14.12
CA VAL A 305 17.38 2.11 14.07
C VAL A 305 18.82 2.18 13.61
N GLU A 306 19.72 1.66 14.44
CA GLU A 306 21.13 1.53 14.10
C GLU A 306 21.35 0.25 13.30
N ASP A 307 21.97 0.39 12.14
CA ASP A 307 22.27 -0.71 11.23
C ASP A 307 23.75 -0.63 10.84
N LYS A 308 24.50 -1.69 11.13
CA LYS A 308 25.96 -1.72 10.92
C LYS A 308 26.32 -1.88 9.45
N ASP A 309 25.43 -2.46 8.65
CA ASP A 309 25.70 -2.85 7.28
C ASP A 309 25.10 -1.84 6.28
N ASP A 310 23.88 -1.32 6.55
CA ASP A 310 23.18 -0.37 5.66
C ASP A 310 23.15 1.09 6.18
N GLY A 311 23.68 1.32 7.39
CA GLY A 311 23.66 2.62 8.07
C GLY A 311 22.33 2.98 8.70
N ASN A 312 22.37 3.92 9.65
CA ASN A 312 21.20 4.28 10.47
C ASN A 312 20.00 4.77 9.65
N ARG A 313 18.80 4.43 10.13
CA ARG A 313 17.50 4.88 9.62
C ARG A 313 16.77 5.68 10.68
N TYR A 314 16.26 6.86 10.35
CA TYR A 314 15.58 7.75 11.28
C TYR A 314 14.12 7.99 10.88
N MET A 315 13.24 8.07 11.87
CA MET A 315 11.82 8.39 11.70
C MET A 315 11.50 9.79 12.25
N CYS A 316 10.46 10.41 11.73
CA CYS A 316 9.99 11.73 12.15
C CYS A 316 8.48 11.70 12.47
N ALA A 317 8.04 12.49 13.44
CA ALA A 317 6.62 12.71 13.73
C ALA A 317 6.15 14.07 13.19
N ALA A 318 6.13 14.23 11.87
CA ALA A 318 5.88 15.53 11.25
C ALA A 318 4.44 16.06 11.47
N VAL A 319 4.26 17.37 11.39
CA VAL A 319 2.93 18.01 11.36
C VAL A 319 2.95 19.11 10.31
N SER A 320 2.06 19.03 9.33
CA SER A 320 2.03 19.99 8.22
C SER A 320 0.72 20.78 8.22
N LEU A 321 0.82 22.10 8.21
CA LEU A 321 -0.31 23.03 8.07
C LEU A 321 -0.48 23.43 6.62
N PHE A 322 -1.72 23.36 6.13
CA PHE A 322 -2.10 23.74 4.78
C PHE A 322 -3.25 24.73 4.78
N GLU A 323 -3.33 25.53 3.73
CA GLU A 323 -4.51 26.31 3.39
C GLU A 323 -5.12 25.81 2.10
N LEU A 324 -6.41 25.53 2.11
CA LEU A 324 -7.19 25.23 0.92
C LEU A 324 -7.72 26.54 0.31
N ASN A 325 -7.14 26.93 -0.82
CA ASN A 325 -7.56 28.15 -1.52
C ASN A 325 -8.92 27.95 -2.20
N LEU A 326 -9.66 29.05 -2.41
CA LEU A 326 -11.00 29.02 -3.01
C LEU A 326 -10.99 28.50 -4.47
N ASP A 327 -9.84 28.54 -5.13
CA ASP A 327 -9.65 28.00 -6.47
C ASP A 327 -9.30 26.50 -6.49
N GLY A 328 -9.35 25.83 -5.34
CA GLY A 328 -9.11 24.41 -5.19
C GLY A 328 -7.68 24.01 -4.85
N ARG A 329 -6.71 24.93 -4.90
CA ARG A 329 -5.30 24.59 -4.63
C ARG A 329 -5.03 24.52 -3.14
N LEU A 330 -4.54 23.36 -2.69
CA LEU A 330 -4.00 23.19 -1.33
C LEU A 330 -2.56 23.72 -1.30
N HIS A 331 -2.26 24.63 -0.37
CA HIS A 331 -0.93 25.26 -0.23
C HIS A 331 -0.31 24.94 1.14
N PRO A 332 0.93 24.44 1.20
CA PRO A 332 1.59 24.16 2.47
C PRO A 332 2.13 25.46 3.09
N LEU A 333 1.70 25.79 4.31
CA LEU A 333 2.11 27.00 5.04
C LEU A 333 3.24 26.75 6.03
N ALA A 334 3.23 25.60 6.70
CA ALA A 334 4.21 25.29 7.74
C ALA A 334 4.43 23.79 7.87
N VAL A 335 5.64 23.40 8.29
CA VAL A 335 5.98 22.03 8.65
C VAL A 335 6.73 22.02 9.97
N ILE A 336 6.26 21.21 10.91
CA ILE A 336 7.03 20.73 12.05
C ILE A 336 7.69 19.44 11.59
N ALA A 337 9.01 19.41 11.48
CA ALA A 337 9.72 18.25 10.93
C ALA A 337 9.59 17.02 11.84
N ASP A 338 9.67 17.21 13.16
CA ASP A 338 9.49 16.15 14.16
C ASP A 338 8.85 16.75 15.41
N TRP A 339 7.62 16.32 15.71
CA TRP A 339 6.88 16.75 16.90
C TRP A 339 7.44 16.09 18.15
N LYS A 340 7.88 16.91 19.11
CA LYS A 340 8.50 16.49 20.37
C LYS A 340 7.65 16.77 21.61
N GLY A 341 6.33 16.63 21.47
CA GLY A 341 5.35 16.73 22.56
C GLY A 341 4.72 18.12 22.73
N SER A 342 5.44 19.17 22.37
CA SER A 342 4.96 20.56 22.38
C SER A 342 5.50 21.31 21.16
N ILE A 343 4.93 22.47 20.83
CA ILE A 343 5.43 23.26 19.70
C ILE A 343 6.72 24.00 20.06
N GLU A 344 6.93 24.26 21.35
CA GLU A 344 8.12 24.93 21.91
C GLU A 344 9.33 23.98 21.94
N ASP A 345 9.12 22.68 22.18
CA ASP A 345 10.16 21.66 22.13
C ASP A 345 10.44 21.14 20.70
N SER A 346 9.61 21.55 19.75
CA SER A 346 9.75 21.25 18.33
C SER A 346 10.25 22.50 17.59
N PHE A 347 10.70 22.34 16.35
CA PHE A 347 10.92 23.51 15.48
C PHE A 347 9.95 23.47 14.32
N THR A 348 9.36 24.64 14.05
CA THR A 348 8.44 24.86 12.94
C THR A 348 9.17 25.68 11.87
N ILE A 349 9.20 25.19 10.64
CA ILE A 349 9.62 25.99 9.49
C ILE A 349 8.37 26.47 8.75
N PHE A 350 8.31 27.76 8.44
CA PHE A 350 7.24 28.35 7.65
C PHE A 350 7.67 28.51 6.20
N ASN A 351 6.74 28.28 5.29
CA ASN A 351 6.98 28.44 3.87
C ASN A 351 7.24 29.92 3.55
N LYS A 352 8.28 30.19 2.76
CA LYS A 352 8.57 31.55 2.25
C LYS A 352 7.46 32.03 1.30
N ARG A 353 6.75 31.09 0.68
CA ARG A 353 5.60 31.32 -0.21
C ARG A 353 4.32 31.16 0.63
N LEU A 354 3.52 32.21 0.77
CA LEU A 354 2.27 32.19 1.55
C LEU A 354 1.02 31.91 0.73
N GLN A 355 1.17 31.83 -0.60
CA GLN A 355 0.12 31.48 -1.54
C GLN A 355 0.71 30.65 -2.68
N PRO A 356 -0.13 29.88 -3.40
CA PRO A 356 0.27 29.27 -4.66
C PRO A 356 0.73 30.31 -5.69
N HIS A 357 1.64 29.94 -6.58
CA HIS A 357 2.04 30.77 -7.72
C HIS A 357 0.83 31.10 -8.62
N ASN A 358 0.78 32.30 -9.23
CA ASN A 358 -0.36 32.71 -10.05
C ASN A 358 -0.58 31.82 -11.30
N GLU A 359 0.47 31.18 -11.79
CA GLU A 359 0.37 30.21 -12.88
C GLU A 359 0.14 28.79 -12.33
N PRO A 360 -0.79 28.00 -12.89
CA PRO A 360 -0.98 26.61 -12.51
C PRO A 360 0.31 25.79 -12.66
N SER A 361 0.63 24.96 -11.67
CA SER A 361 1.77 24.04 -11.67
C SER A 361 1.72 23.16 -12.90
N GLY A 362 2.56 23.44 -13.90
CA GLY A 362 2.53 22.73 -15.19
C GLY A 362 3.11 23.50 -16.37
N VAL A 363 3.48 24.77 -16.21
CA VAL A 363 4.11 25.57 -17.28
C VAL A 363 5.46 26.17 -16.88
N ALA A 364 5.73 26.41 -15.59
CA ALA A 364 6.99 26.98 -15.13
C ALA A 364 7.57 26.21 -13.94
N VAL A 365 8.81 25.73 -14.08
CA VAL A 365 9.64 25.36 -12.93
C VAL A 365 9.93 26.66 -12.17
N HIS A 366 9.62 26.69 -10.87
CA HIS A 366 9.92 27.82 -9.99
C HIS A 366 11.33 27.63 -9.38
N PRO A 367 12.38 28.31 -9.89
CA PRO A 367 13.76 28.05 -9.47
C PRO A 367 14.00 28.28 -7.97
N GLU A 368 13.19 29.15 -7.36
CA GLU A 368 13.16 29.42 -5.92
C GLU A 368 12.66 28.24 -5.08
N GLU A 369 11.85 27.33 -5.64
CA GLU A 369 11.44 26.10 -4.94
C GLU A 369 12.52 25.03 -5.03
N LYS A 370 13.20 24.93 -6.18
CA LYS A 370 14.25 23.94 -6.44
C LYS A 370 15.41 24.05 -5.45
N THR A 371 15.78 25.28 -5.10
CA THR A 371 16.94 25.62 -4.27
C THR A 371 16.62 25.90 -2.80
N ASP A 372 15.34 25.79 -2.39
CA ASP A 372 14.92 25.99 -1.00
C ASP A 372 15.12 24.71 -0.17
N TRP A 373 16.37 24.30 -0.01
CA TRP A 373 16.77 23.05 0.63
C TRP A 373 16.22 22.85 2.05
N PRO A 374 16.18 23.87 2.94
CA PRO A 374 15.56 23.73 4.26
C PRO A 374 14.08 23.33 4.16
N TRP A 375 13.34 23.93 3.22
CA TRP A 375 11.92 23.64 3.02
C TRP A 375 11.71 22.29 2.34
N ARG A 376 12.53 21.95 1.34
CA ARG A 376 12.51 20.62 0.71
C ARG A 376 12.79 19.52 1.72
N TYR A 377 13.76 19.70 2.62
CA TYR A 377 14.03 18.77 3.70
C TYR A 377 12.82 18.60 4.64
N ALA A 378 12.17 19.69 5.04
CA ALA A 378 10.98 19.61 5.89
C ALA A 378 9.83 18.86 5.20
N LYS A 379 9.60 19.08 3.90
CA LYS A 379 8.66 18.28 3.10
C LYS A 379 9.07 16.81 3.06
N THR A 380 10.36 16.49 2.95
CA THR A 380 10.85 15.11 3.05
C THR A 380 10.54 14.48 4.41
N CYS A 381 10.70 15.19 5.53
CA CYS A 381 10.27 14.69 6.84
C CYS A 381 8.78 14.36 6.88
N ALA A 382 7.94 15.24 6.32
CA ALA A 382 6.50 15.00 6.21
C ALA A 382 6.19 13.77 5.34
N GLN A 383 6.91 13.58 4.22
CA GLN A 383 6.76 12.41 3.35
C GLN A 383 7.22 11.11 4.02
N VAL A 384 8.24 11.14 4.89
CA VAL A 384 8.66 9.98 5.70
C VAL A 384 7.55 9.57 6.68
N SER A 385 6.97 10.53 7.42
CA SER A 385 5.83 10.25 8.29
C SER A 385 4.62 9.75 7.52
N ASP A 386 4.35 10.33 6.35
CA ASP A 386 3.24 9.92 5.50
C ASP A 386 3.46 8.55 4.87
N TRP A 387 4.70 8.15 4.55
CA TRP A 387 5.01 6.79 4.10
C TRP A 387 4.65 5.77 5.17
N LEU A 388 5.07 5.99 6.42
CA LEU A 388 4.75 5.08 7.54
C LEU A 388 3.24 4.98 7.77
N ARG A 389 2.55 6.13 7.82
CA ARG A 389 1.09 6.14 8.01
C ARG A 389 0.36 5.50 6.84
N HIS A 390 0.78 5.79 5.62
CA HIS A 390 0.18 5.23 4.43
C HIS A 390 0.33 3.70 4.40
N GLU A 391 1.56 3.18 4.44
CA GLU A 391 1.80 1.75 4.25
C GLU A 391 1.33 0.91 5.44
N VAL A 392 1.62 1.35 6.66
CA VAL A 392 1.35 0.53 7.85
C VAL A 392 -0.06 0.77 8.39
N ALA A 393 -0.56 2.01 8.41
CA ALA A 393 -1.90 2.27 8.93
C ALA A 393 -2.97 2.16 7.85
N VAL A 394 -2.95 3.07 6.87
CA VAL A 394 -4.04 3.26 5.90
C VAL A 394 -4.18 2.08 4.95
N HIS A 395 -3.07 1.49 4.55
CA HIS A 395 -3.04 0.31 3.68
C HIS A 395 -3.13 -0.97 4.54
N LEU A 396 -2.06 -1.37 5.21
CA LEU A 396 -2.02 -2.67 5.89
C LEU A 396 -3.10 -2.84 6.97
N VAL A 397 -3.24 -1.91 7.91
CA VAL A 397 -4.19 -2.09 9.03
C VAL A 397 -5.63 -1.81 8.61
N HIS A 398 -5.89 -0.62 8.05
CA HIS A 398 -7.26 -0.14 7.78
C HIS A 398 -7.92 -0.86 6.61
N THR A 399 -7.16 -1.53 5.73
CA THR A 399 -7.74 -2.46 4.73
C THR A 399 -7.51 -3.91 5.09
N HIS A 400 -6.28 -4.43 5.05
CA HIS A 400 -6.05 -5.88 5.16
C HIS A 400 -6.47 -6.45 6.51
N PHE A 401 -6.03 -5.88 7.63
CA PHE A 401 -6.26 -6.49 8.96
C PHE A 401 -7.70 -6.29 9.44
N VAL A 402 -8.28 -5.10 9.23
CA VAL A 402 -9.70 -4.86 9.53
C VAL A 402 -10.59 -5.81 8.71
N GLU A 403 -10.34 -5.93 7.40
CA GLU A 403 -11.15 -6.78 6.53
C GLU A 403 -10.97 -8.26 6.90
N GLU A 404 -9.77 -8.72 7.24
CA GLU A 404 -9.53 -10.10 7.65
C GLU A 404 -10.32 -10.52 8.89
N VAL A 405 -10.43 -9.65 9.90
CA VAL A 405 -11.28 -9.90 11.06
C VAL A 405 -12.72 -10.13 10.64
N ILE A 406 -13.22 -9.30 9.72
CA ILE A 406 -14.58 -9.39 9.21
C ILE A 406 -14.76 -10.67 8.39
N ILE A 407 -13.79 -11.03 7.54
CA ILE A 407 -13.82 -12.27 6.75
C ILE A 407 -13.91 -13.49 7.68
N VAL A 408 -13.05 -13.55 8.68
CA VAL A 408 -13.01 -14.62 9.67
C VAL A 408 -14.33 -14.68 10.42
N ALA A 409 -14.79 -13.58 11.02
CA ALA A 409 -16.06 -13.55 11.74
C ALA A 409 -17.24 -13.96 10.85
N THR A 410 -17.34 -13.42 9.64
CA THR A 410 -18.45 -13.71 8.71
C THR A 410 -18.45 -15.17 8.29
N SER A 411 -17.29 -15.72 7.96
CA SER A 411 -17.15 -17.12 7.56
C SER A 411 -17.58 -18.08 8.68
N ARG A 412 -17.38 -17.71 9.94
CA ARG A 412 -17.80 -18.49 11.11
C ARG A 412 -19.28 -18.35 11.43
N CYS A 413 -19.83 -17.14 11.28
CA CYS A 413 -21.18 -16.84 11.75
C CYS A 413 -22.26 -17.27 10.75
N PHE A 414 -22.00 -17.15 9.45
CA PHE A 414 -23.05 -17.28 8.45
C PHE A 414 -22.98 -18.60 7.66
N PRO A 415 -24.13 -19.28 7.48
CA PRO A 415 -24.29 -20.31 6.45
C PRO A 415 -23.98 -19.75 5.05
N ASP A 416 -23.53 -20.61 4.13
CA ASP A 416 -23.16 -20.17 2.78
C ASP A 416 -24.33 -19.58 1.97
N THR A 417 -25.58 -19.90 2.34
CA THR A 417 -26.82 -19.42 1.72
C THR A 417 -27.38 -18.16 2.38
N HIS A 418 -26.71 -17.62 3.40
CA HIS A 418 -27.20 -16.42 4.09
C HIS A 418 -27.00 -15.18 3.20
N PRO A 419 -28.00 -14.28 3.08
CA PRO A 419 -27.95 -13.17 2.12
C PRO A 419 -26.77 -12.22 2.31
N VAL A 420 -26.34 -11.99 3.55
CA VAL A 420 -25.15 -11.16 3.86
C VAL A 420 -23.87 -11.85 3.38
N TYR A 421 -23.73 -13.17 3.61
CA TYR A 421 -22.54 -13.91 3.23
C TYR A 421 -22.44 -14.08 1.71
N GLU A 422 -23.55 -14.37 1.02
CA GLU A 422 -23.60 -14.42 -0.44
C GLU A 422 -23.18 -13.10 -1.10
N LEU A 423 -23.53 -11.98 -0.46
CA LEU A 423 -23.21 -10.65 -0.95
C LEU A 423 -21.73 -10.31 -0.72
N LEU A 424 -21.16 -10.66 0.44
CA LEU A 424 -19.80 -10.30 0.82
C LEU A 424 -18.71 -11.24 0.29
N LYS A 425 -18.96 -12.56 0.27
CA LYS A 425 -17.95 -13.58 -0.09
C LYS A 425 -17.18 -13.28 -1.39
N PRO A 426 -17.80 -12.78 -2.48
CA PRO A 426 -17.06 -12.47 -3.71
C PRO A 426 -16.00 -11.37 -3.54
N HIS A 427 -16.14 -10.52 -2.53
CA HIS A 427 -15.25 -9.39 -2.24
C HIS A 427 -14.06 -9.78 -1.36
N TRP A 428 -13.88 -11.06 -1.04
CA TRP A 428 -12.81 -11.56 -0.17
C TRP A 428 -11.93 -12.62 -0.83
N PHE A 429 -12.11 -12.83 -2.14
CA PHE A 429 -11.34 -13.80 -2.88
C PHE A 429 -9.83 -13.49 -2.76
N ARG A 430 -9.05 -14.46 -2.28
CA ARG A 430 -7.60 -14.44 -2.07
C ARG A 430 -7.09 -13.56 -0.92
N THR A 431 -7.95 -12.87 -0.20
CA THR A 431 -7.48 -11.93 0.84
C THR A 431 -6.80 -12.66 2.00
N LEU A 432 -7.36 -13.78 2.48
CA LEU A 432 -6.77 -14.54 3.59
C LEU A 432 -5.36 -15.11 3.29
N PRO A 433 -5.14 -15.84 2.16
CA PRO A 433 -3.80 -16.35 1.85
C PRO A 433 -2.77 -15.24 1.63
N LEU A 434 -3.15 -14.11 1.01
CA LEU A 434 -2.25 -12.97 0.80
C LEU A 434 -1.84 -12.34 2.14
N ASN A 435 -2.79 -12.11 3.04
CA ASN A 435 -2.48 -11.57 4.36
C ASN A 435 -1.56 -12.50 5.16
N ALA A 436 -1.78 -13.82 5.08
CA ALA A 436 -0.89 -14.80 5.70
C ALA A 436 0.53 -14.72 5.12
N ALA A 437 0.67 -14.63 3.79
CA ALA A 437 1.97 -14.43 3.13
C ALA A 437 2.66 -13.15 3.60
N ALA A 438 1.95 -12.02 3.62
CA ALA A 438 2.49 -10.72 4.04
C ALA A 438 2.97 -10.73 5.50
N ARG A 439 2.20 -11.32 6.43
CA ARG A 439 2.59 -11.45 7.85
C ARG A 439 3.86 -12.28 8.05
N GLN A 440 4.05 -13.30 7.24
CA GLN A 440 5.21 -14.20 7.34
C GLN A 440 6.44 -13.69 6.59
N THR A 441 6.26 -12.82 5.60
CA THR A 441 7.34 -12.44 4.67
C THR A 441 7.53 -10.93 4.57
N LEU A 442 6.62 -10.23 3.89
CA LEU A 442 6.74 -8.82 3.53
C LEU A 442 6.97 -7.93 4.75
N VAL A 443 6.15 -8.07 5.79
CA VAL A 443 6.26 -7.23 6.99
C VAL A 443 7.61 -7.45 7.71
N PRO A 444 7.94 -8.66 8.19
CA PRO A 444 9.17 -8.87 8.96
C PRO A 444 10.46 -8.73 8.16
N SER A 445 10.46 -9.09 6.87
CA SER A 445 11.69 -9.19 6.06
C SER A 445 11.94 -7.99 5.14
N ILE A 446 10.94 -7.15 4.90
CA ILE A 446 11.06 -6.00 3.99
C ILE A 446 10.68 -4.70 4.70
N ILE A 447 9.46 -4.61 5.24
CA ILE A 447 8.95 -3.36 5.86
C ILE A 447 9.77 -2.98 7.10
N MET A 448 10.07 -3.95 7.98
CA MET A 448 10.85 -3.70 9.20
C MET A 448 12.29 -3.25 8.90
N ASP A 449 12.85 -3.65 7.75
CA ASP A 449 14.19 -3.25 7.33
C ASP A 449 14.21 -1.88 6.63
N LEU A 450 13.04 -1.39 6.19
CA LEU A 450 12.90 -0.10 5.52
C LEU A 450 12.71 1.07 6.47
N ILE A 451 12.02 0.85 7.59
CA ILE A 451 11.61 1.92 8.50
C ILE A 451 12.66 2.25 9.55
N GLY A 452 12.60 3.49 10.05
CA GLY A 452 13.40 3.97 11.18
C GLY A 452 12.82 3.60 12.55
N LEU A 453 12.16 2.44 12.67
CA LEU A 453 11.52 1.97 13.91
C LEU A 453 11.99 0.57 14.28
N SER A 454 12.22 0.33 15.57
CA SER A 454 12.49 -1.03 16.05
C SER A 454 11.27 -1.93 15.84
N LYS A 455 11.49 -3.25 15.80
CA LYS A 455 10.41 -4.23 15.65
C LYS A 455 9.27 -4.02 16.66
N GLN A 456 9.61 -3.81 17.93
CA GLN A 456 8.63 -3.56 18.99
C GLN A 456 7.80 -2.30 18.69
N GLN A 457 8.46 -1.19 18.37
CA GLN A 457 7.80 0.08 18.06
C GLN A 457 6.85 -0.04 16.85
N ALA A 458 7.26 -0.76 15.81
CA ALA A 458 6.43 -0.99 14.63
C ALA A 458 5.17 -1.82 14.95
N PHE A 459 5.29 -2.85 15.79
CA PHE A 459 4.11 -3.63 16.24
C PHE A 459 3.22 -2.84 17.21
N ASP A 460 3.80 -2.01 18.09
CA ASP A 460 3.02 -1.10 18.93
C ASP A 460 2.21 -0.13 18.07
N TYR A 461 2.81 0.38 16.98
CA TYR A 461 2.13 1.25 16.02
C TYR A 461 0.99 0.53 15.29
N ILE A 462 1.22 -0.69 14.78
CA ILE A 462 0.19 -1.54 14.16
C ILE A 462 -1.00 -1.74 15.12
N TRP A 463 -0.73 -2.07 16.38
CA TRP A 463 -1.76 -2.27 17.38
C TRP A 463 -2.50 -0.98 17.75
N TYR A 464 -1.78 0.14 17.81
CA TYR A 464 -2.40 1.43 18.05
C TYR A 464 -3.38 1.78 16.93
N GLU A 465 -2.97 1.64 15.66
CA GLU A 465 -3.83 1.91 14.51
C GLU A 465 -5.04 0.99 14.46
N PHE A 466 -4.85 -0.30 14.75
CA PHE A 466 -5.93 -1.28 14.74
C PHE A 466 -6.97 -0.98 15.83
N ARG A 467 -6.53 -0.67 17.05
CA ARG A 467 -7.42 -0.36 18.18
C ARG A 467 -8.13 0.98 18.07
N ASN A 468 -7.54 1.93 17.35
CA ASN A 468 -8.13 3.26 17.12
C ASN A 468 -8.89 3.36 15.78
N PHE A 469 -9.00 2.27 15.03
CA PHE A 469 -9.82 2.25 13.83
C PHE A 469 -11.32 2.36 14.21
N ASP A 470 -11.95 3.46 13.80
CA ASP A 470 -13.38 3.68 13.98
C ASP A 470 -14.16 3.21 12.74
N PHE A 471 -14.68 1.99 12.78
CA PHE A 471 -15.37 1.35 11.66
C PHE A 471 -16.56 2.18 11.16
N THR A 472 -17.41 2.69 12.06
CA THR A 472 -18.57 3.51 11.70
C THR A 472 -18.22 4.95 11.35
N GLY A 473 -17.23 5.54 12.04
CA GLY A 473 -16.69 6.86 11.71
C GLY A 473 -16.00 6.89 10.34
N LYS A 474 -15.54 5.74 9.85
CA LYS A 474 -14.90 5.57 8.54
C LYS A 474 -15.86 5.34 7.38
N TYR A 475 -17.18 5.29 7.61
CA TYR A 475 -18.15 5.34 6.52
C TYR A 475 -17.93 6.64 5.74
N ILE A 476 -17.88 6.57 4.42
CA ILE A 476 -17.42 7.69 3.58
C ILE A 476 -18.10 9.03 3.90
N PRO A 477 -19.44 9.10 4.04
CA PRO A 477 -20.09 10.36 4.42
C PRO A 477 -19.69 10.89 5.81
N HIS A 478 -19.45 9.98 6.77
CA HIS A 478 -19.01 10.33 8.13
C HIS A 478 -17.55 10.80 8.13
N ASP A 479 -16.65 10.04 7.50
CA ASP A 479 -15.23 10.35 7.42
C ASP A 479 -14.99 11.71 6.74
N LEU A 480 -15.58 11.91 5.57
CA LEU A 480 -15.45 13.16 4.81
C LEU A 480 -15.92 14.35 5.64
N ARG A 481 -17.08 14.24 6.29
CA ARG A 481 -17.62 15.30 7.15
C ARG A 481 -16.72 15.56 8.36
N ALA A 482 -16.30 14.51 9.07
CA ALA A 482 -15.45 14.61 10.26
C ALA A 482 -14.10 15.26 9.93
N ARG A 483 -13.55 15.00 8.74
CA ARG A 483 -12.31 15.61 8.27
C ARG A 483 -12.47 17.02 7.71
N GLY A 484 -13.69 17.54 7.58
CA GLY A 484 -13.97 18.91 7.12
C GLY A 484 -14.26 19.05 5.62
N PHE A 485 -14.65 17.95 4.96
CA PHE A 485 -15.02 17.86 3.55
C PHE A 485 -16.47 17.36 3.40
N PRO A 486 -17.48 18.10 3.90
CA PRO A 486 -18.85 17.60 3.94
C PRO A 486 -19.36 17.21 2.53
N PRO A 487 -19.95 16.00 2.36
CA PRO A 487 -20.39 15.47 1.06
C PRO A 487 -21.23 16.44 0.22
N GLU A 488 -22.13 17.21 0.85
CA GLU A 488 -23.00 18.19 0.20
C GLU A 488 -22.28 19.42 -0.38
N GLN A 489 -21.00 19.62 -0.04
CA GLN A 489 -20.19 20.74 -0.54
C GLN A 489 -19.15 20.33 -1.56
N LEU A 490 -18.96 19.03 -1.85
CA LEU A 490 -17.86 18.53 -2.68
C LEU A 490 -17.85 19.02 -4.14
N ASP A 491 -18.98 19.57 -4.62
CA ASP A 491 -19.09 20.18 -5.94
C ASP A 491 -18.70 21.67 -5.97
N GLU A 492 -18.42 22.27 -4.81
CA GLU A 492 -17.86 23.63 -4.73
C GLU A 492 -16.45 23.69 -5.34
N GLU A 493 -16.14 24.81 -6.00
CA GLU A 493 -14.87 25.05 -6.69
C GLU A 493 -13.64 24.80 -5.79
N LYS A 494 -13.75 25.12 -4.50
CA LYS A 494 -12.69 24.94 -3.50
C LYS A 494 -12.27 23.48 -3.29
N PHE A 495 -13.08 22.50 -3.70
CA PHE A 495 -12.77 21.07 -3.57
C PHE A 495 -12.46 20.39 -4.90
N LYS A 496 -12.36 21.13 -6.02
CA LYS A 496 -12.19 20.53 -7.35
C LYS A 496 -10.92 19.69 -7.49
N ASN A 497 -9.85 20.01 -6.76
CA ASN A 497 -8.60 19.23 -6.76
C ASN A 497 -8.66 18.00 -5.84
N TYR A 498 -9.73 17.78 -5.08
CA TYR A 498 -9.89 16.61 -4.21
C TYR A 498 -10.68 15.49 -4.89
N ALA A 499 -10.17 15.03 -6.03
CA ALA A 499 -10.86 14.04 -6.87
C ALA A 499 -11.19 12.73 -6.12
N TYR A 500 -10.34 12.28 -5.18
CA TYR A 500 -10.65 11.12 -4.33
C TYR A 500 -11.98 11.31 -3.58
N ALA A 501 -12.14 12.42 -2.84
CA ALA A 501 -13.35 12.66 -2.05
C ALA A 501 -14.61 12.70 -2.92
N LYS A 502 -14.53 13.37 -4.08
CA LYS A 502 -15.64 13.44 -5.04
C LYS A 502 -16.01 12.05 -5.58
N ASN A 503 -15.01 11.27 -5.98
CA ASN A 503 -15.23 9.97 -6.59
C ASN A 503 -15.70 8.93 -5.58
N VAL A 504 -15.07 8.88 -4.41
CA VAL A 504 -15.38 7.90 -3.36
C VAL A 504 -16.76 8.11 -2.75
N ASN A 505 -17.22 9.37 -2.64
CA ASN A 505 -18.57 9.67 -2.17
C ASN A 505 -19.65 9.12 -3.13
N VAL A 506 -19.44 9.25 -4.44
CA VAL A 506 -20.36 8.69 -5.45
C VAL A 506 -20.27 7.16 -5.48
N MET A 507 -19.06 6.61 -5.42
CA MET A 507 -18.86 5.15 -5.37
C MET A 507 -19.57 4.54 -4.15
N TRP A 508 -19.42 5.16 -2.97
CA TRP A 508 -20.14 4.76 -1.75
C TRP A 508 -21.65 4.73 -1.98
N ALA A 509 -22.23 5.79 -2.55
CA ALA A 509 -23.67 5.86 -2.81
C ALA A 509 -24.14 4.76 -3.78
N VAL A 510 -23.35 4.43 -4.80
CA VAL A 510 -23.65 3.36 -5.76
C VAL A 510 -23.62 1.98 -5.09
N ILE A 511 -22.58 1.70 -4.29
CA ILE A 511 -22.46 0.44 -3.54
C ILE A 511 -23.60 0.34 -2.51
N HIS A 512 -23.82 1.39 -1.73
CA HIS A 512 -24.90 1.45 -0.73
C HIS A 512 -26.26 1.18 -1.36
N LYS A 513 -26.56 1.79 -2.52
CA LYS A 513 -27.81 1.54 -3.26
C LYS A 513 -27.93 0.07 -3.69
N TYR A 514 -26.86 -0.52 -4.21
CA TYR A 514 -26.87 -1.94 -4.58
C TYR A 514 -27.08 -2.85 -3.37
N VAL A 515 -26.39 -2.59 -2.25
CA VAL A 515 -26.55 -3.33 -0.99
C VAL A 515 -27.97 -3.18 -0.45
N THR A 516 -28.53 -1.97 -0.45
CA THR A 516 -29.93 -1.70 -0.07
C THR A 516 -30.89 -2.56 -0.87
N SER A 517 -30.75 -2.56 -2.20
CA SER A 517 -31.60 -3.34 -3.11
C SER A 517 -31.45 -4.85 -2.89
N ARG A 518 -30.26 -5.32 -2.53
CA ARG A 518 -30.00 -6.75 -2.28
C ARG A 518 -30.59 -7.22 -0.96
N LEU A 519 -30.42 -6.45 0.12
CA LEU A 519 -30.84 -6.86 1.46
C LEU A 519 -32.34 -6.70 1.70
N THR A 520 -32.99 -5.70 1.08
CA THR A 520 -34.44 -5.50 1.18
C THR A 520 -35.28 -6.64 0.58
N ILE A 521 -34.67 -7.54 -0.21
CA ILE A 521 -35.31 -8.78 -0.67
C ILE A 521 -35.58 -9.75 0.50
N TYR A 522 -34.75 -9.70 1.54
CA TYR A 522 -34.73 -10.66 2.65
C TYR A 522 -35.18 -10.03 3.97
N TYR A 523 -34.95 -8.73 4.14
CA TYR A 523 -35.25 -7.97 5.35
C TYR A 523 -36.28 -6.86 5.03
N PRO A 524 -37.59 -7.08 5.27
CA PRO A 524 -38.62 -6.06 5.01
C PRO A 524 -38.61 -4.90 6.01
N ASP A 525 -38.09 -5.12 7.23
CA ASP A 525 -38.12 -4.17 8.34
C ASP A 525 -37.00 -4.45 9.36
N ASP A 526 -36.88 -3.60 10.37
CA ASP A 526 -35.87 -3.76 11.43
C ASP A 526 -36.12 -4.98 12.32
N ASP A 527 -37.38 -5.45 12.46
CA ASP A 527 -37.71 -6.62 13.27
C ASP A 527 -37.14 -7.91 12.64
N SER A 528 -37.15 -7.99 11.31
CA SER A 528 -36.51 -9.08 10.58
C SER A 528 -34.99 -9.14 10.80
N VAL A 529 -34.33 -7.98 10.96
CA VAL A 529 -32.89 -7.90 11.29
C VAL A 529 -32.65 -8.30 12.74
N ARG A 530 -33.45 -7.80 13.69
CA ARG A 530 -33.35 -8.17 15.11
C ARG A 530 -33.58 -9.65 15.36
N SER A 531 -34.42 -10.28 14.54
CA SER A 531 -34.73 -11.71 14.64
C SER A 531 -33.63 -12.61 14.05
N ASP A 532 -32.66 -12.04 13.32
CA ASP A 532 -31.55 -12.80 12.74
C ASP A 532 -30.42 -12.99 13.76
N SER A 533 -30.36 -14.19 14.33
CA SER A 533 -29.32 -14.55 15.32
C SER A 533 -27.91 -14.57 14.74
N TYR A 534 -27.74 -14.77 13.42
CA TYR A 534 -26.43 -14.77 12.78
C TYR A 534 -25.86 -13.36 12.73
N ILE A 535 -26.69 -12.36 12.44
CA ILE A 535 -26.28 -10.94 12.48
C ILE A 535 -25.88 -10.53 13.90
N ALA A 536 -26.68 -10.89 14.91
CA ALA A 536 -26.35 -10.59 16.30
C ALA A 536 -25.00 -11.21 16.72
N THR A 537 -24.82 -12.51 16.44
CA THR A 537 -23.58 -13.24 16.72
C THR A 537 -22.39 -12.63 15.96
N TRP A 538 -22.59 -12.22 14.72
CA TRP A 538 -21.54 -11.59 13.91
C TRP A 538 -21.04 -10.29 14.54
N CYS A 539 -21.95 -9.41 14.98
CA CYS A 539 -21.60 -8.16 15.66
C CYS A 539 -20.80 -8.45 16.96
N GLU A 540 -21.27 -9.42 17.76
CA GLU A 540 -20.60 -9.83 19.00
C GLU A 540 -19.18 -10.35 18.75
N ILE A 541 -18.98 -11.18 17.73
CA ILE A 541 -17.66 -11.77 17.43
C ILE A 541 -16.68 -10.71 16.90
N VAL A 542 -17.14 -9.81 16.02
CA VAL A 542 -16.28 -8.74 15.48
C VAL A 542 -15.85 -7.78 16.59
N ALA A 543 -16.75 -7.39 17.48
CA ALA A 543 -16.47 -6.46 18.57
C ALA A 543 -15.79 -7.12 19.79
N SER A 544 -15.81 -8.45 19.90
CA SER A 544 -15.35 -9.16 21.09
C SER A 544 -13.87 -8.89 21.42
N PRO A 545 -13.54 -8.57 22.69
CA PRO A 545 -12.17 -8.28 23.13
C PRO A 545 -11.24 -9.50 23.06
N THR A 546 -11.79 -10.71 22.95
CA THR A 546 -11.03 -11.97 22.85
C THR A 546 -11.09 -12.58 21.45
N ALA A 547 -11.77 -11.93 20.51
CA ALA A 547 -11.86 -12.35 19.11
C ALA A 547 -11.52 -11.18 18.19
N GLY A 548 -12.49 -10.57 17.50
CA GLY A 548 -12.23 -9.58 16.45
C GLY A 548 -11.64 -8.25 16.92
N GLN A 549 -11.90 -7.83 18.17
CA GLN A 549 -11.37 -6.60 18.79
C GLN A 549 -11.67 -5.28 18.04
N ILE A 550 -12.62 -5.26 17.10
CA ILE A 550 -13.08 -4.02 16.44
C ILE A 550 -14.27 -3.47 17.23
N SER A 551 -13.98 -2.84 18.36
CA SER A 551 -15.01 -2.33 19.29
C SER A 551 -15.92 -1.26 18.68
N SER A 552 -15.49 -0.61 17.60
CA SER A 552 -16.25 0.38 16.83
C SER A 552 -17.22 -0.25 15.82
N PHE A 553 -17.24 -1.58 15.67
CA PHE A 553 -18.19 -2.27 14.81
C PHE A 553 -19.62 -2.17 15.39
N PRO A 554 -20.65 -1.87 14.57
CA PRO A 554 -21.97 -1.57 15.10
C PRO A 554 -22.67 -2.81 15.68
N THR A 555 -23.44 -2.62 16.74
CA THR A 555 -24.51 -3.56 17.10
C THR A 555 -25.69 -3.34 16.15
N ILE A 556 -25.85 -4.23 15.17
CA ILE A 556 -26.82 -4.08 14.10
C ILE A 556 -28.21 -4.53 14.58
N THR A 557 -29.14 -3.59 14.69
CA THR A 557 -30.53 -3.81 15.12
C THR A 557 -31.56 -3.19 14.17
N THR A 558 -31.09 -2.58 13.08
CA THR A 558 -31.89 -1.93 12.03
C THR A 558 -31.37 -2.31 10.66
N LEU A 559 -32.23 -2.23 9.65
CA LEU A 559 -31.87 -2.50 8.27
C LEU A 559 -30.84 -1.48 7.74
N THR A 560 -30.95 -0.22 8.14
CA THR A 560 -29.97 0.81 7.78
C THR A 560 -28.57 0.46 8.30
N GLN A 561 -28.44 0.08 9.57
CA GLN A 561 -27.14 -0.34 10.13
C GLN A 561 -26.55 -1.54 9.40
N LEU A 562 -27.38 -2.50 9.00
CA LEU A 562 -26.93 -3.66 8.23
C LEU A 562 -26.41 -3.26 6.84
N ILE A 563 -27.17 -2.39 6.15
CA ILE A 563 -26.78 -1.87 4.84
C ILE A 563 -25.47 -1.11 4.92
N ASP A 564 -25.31 -0.22 5.91
CA ASP A 564 -24.10 0.57 6.08
C ASP A 564 -22.88 -0.30 6.38
N ALA A 565 -23.01 -1.27 7.29
CA ALA A 565 -21.93 -2.19 7.64
C ALA A 565 -21.48 -3.04 6.44
N VAL A 566 -22.43 -3.59 5.68
CA VAL A 566 -22.13 -4.38 4.47
C VAL A 566 -21.53 -3.50 3.36
N THR A 567 -22.02 -2.27 3.21
CA THR A 567 -21.44 -1.27 2.29
C THR A 567 -19.99 -0.98 2.65
N MET A 568 -19.69 -0.80 3.95
CA MET A 568 -18.33 -0.55 4.43
C MET A 568 -17.38 -1.71 4.12
N CYS A 569 -17.80 -2.96 4.32
CA CYS A 569 -16.97 -4.13 3.97
C CYS A 569 -16.61 -4.13 2.47
N ILE A 570 -17.61 -3.96 1.59
CA ILE A 570 -17.36 -3.89 0.13
C ILE A 570 -16.48 -2.68 -0.20
N HIS A 571 -16.69 -1.55 0.47
CA HIS A 571 -15.90 -0.34 0.28
C HIS A 571 -14.42 -0.54 0.65
N ILE A 572 -14.13 -1.15 1.81
CA ILE A 572 -12.78 -1.48 2.25
C ILE A 572 -12.10 -2.41 1.24
N ALA A 573 -12.78 -3.52 0.91
CA ALA A 573 -12.22 -4.58 0.08
C ALA A 573 -11.94 -4.16 -1.37
N ALA A 574 -12.72 -3.21 -1.91
CA ALA A 574 -12.62 -2.81 -3.31
C ALA A 574 -12.12 -1.36 -3.48
N PRO A 575 -12.98 -0.31 -3.50
CA PRO A 575 -12.54 1.02 -3.89
C PRO A 575 -11.53 1.65 -2.92
N GLN A 576 -11.60 1.38 -1.61
CA GLN A 576 -10.66 1.95 -0.66
C GLN A 576 -9.25 1.36 -0.85
N HIS A 577 -9.14 0.02 -0.87
CA HIS A 577 -7.88 -0.66 -1.13
C HIS A 577 -7.28 -0.21 -2.48
N THR A 578 -8.06 -0.20 -3.56
CA THR A 578 -7.59 0.31 -4.87
C THR A 578 -7.07 1.75 -4.77
N ALA A 579 -7.81 2.66 -4.10
CA ALA A 579 -7.44 4.07 -3.98
C ALA A 579 -6.10 4.31 -3.25
N VAL A 580 -5.78 3.48 -2.25
CA VAL A 580 -4.57 3.64 -1.43
C VAL A 580 -3.41 2.75 -1.89
N ASN A 581 -3.64 1.85 -2.84
CA ASN A 581 -2.63 0.91 -3.31
C ASN A 581 -2.09 1.24 -4.70
N TYR A 582 -2.94 1.56 -5.69
CA TYR A 582 -2.53 1.54 -7.10
C TYR A 582 -1.64 2.74 -7.54
N LEU A 583 -1.49 3.76 -6.69
CA LEU A 583 -0.53 4.86 -6.92
C LEU A 583 0.81 4.69 -6.21
N GLN A 584 1.02 3.58 -5.50
CA GLN A 584 2.26 3.38 -4.76
C GLN A 584 3.47 3.44 -5.68
N ASN A 585 3.44 2.76 -6.83
CA ASN A 585 4.56 2.81 -7.79
C ASN A 585 4.77 4.24 -8.33
N TYR A 586 3.70 4.98 -8.63
CA TYR A 586 3.81 6.36 -9.13
C TYR A 586 4.47 7.32 -8.12
N TYR A 587 4.08 7.26 -6.84
CA TYR A 587 4.60 8.21 -5.83
C TYR A 587 5.82 7.72 -5.06
N GLN A 588 6.09 6.42 -4.99
CA GLN A 588 7.12 5.86 -4.12
C GLN A 588 8.29 5.19 -4.85
N ALA A 589 8.12 4.74 -6.11
CA ALA A 589 9.22 4.11 -6.84
C ALA A 589 10.35 5.11 -7.14
N PHE A 590 10.02 6.40 -7.32
CA PHE A 590 10.98 7.49 -7.24
C PHE A 590 11.21 7.85 -5.77
N VAL A 591 12.09 7.08 -5.13
CA VAL A 591 12.23 7.00 -3.66
C VAL A 591 12.42 8.37 -2.99
N ILE A 592 13.10 9.31 -3.64
CA ILE A 592 13.36 10.63 -3.05
C ILE A 592 12.13 11.54 -2.98
N ASN A 593 11.02 11.21 -3.66
CA ASN A 593 9.73 11.89 -3.46
C ASN A 593 9.07 11.48 -2.14
N LYS A 594 9.10 10.19 -1.80
CA LYS A 594 8.42 9.65 -0.61
C LYS A 594 9.24 8.54 0.05
N PRO A 595 10.36 8.90 0.70
CA PRO A 595 11.27 7.90 1.28
C PRO A 595 10.66 7.28 2.55
N PRO A 596 10.94 6.00 2.85
CA PRO A 596 10.39 5.30 4.02
C PRO A 596 11.04 5.71 5.37
N ALA A 597 12.24 6.28 5.31
CA ALA A 597 13.00 6.76 6.46
C ALA A 597 14.02 7.80 5.99
N LEU A 598 14.55 8.59 6.93
CA LEU A 598 15.74 9.40 6.69
C LEU A 598 17.00 8.56 6.91
N CYS A 599 18.04 8.85 6.14
CA CYS A 599 19.33 8.17 6.20
C CYS A 599 20.38 8.92 7.05
N TRP A 600 20.06 10.13 7.50
CA TRP A 600 20.93 10.94 8.35
C TRP A 600 20.15 11.53 9.51
N GLN A 601 20.87 11.82 10.60
CA GLN A 601 20.27 12.39 11.80
C GLN A 601 19.55 13.70 11.48
N PRO A 602 18.29 13.87 11.90
CA PRO A 602 17.57 15.13 11.73
C PRO A 602 18.24 16.30 12.45
N PRO A 603 18.04 17.56 12.00
CA PRO A 603 18.60 18.73 12.67
C PRO A 603 18.06 18.84 14.09
N GLY A 604 18.90 19.30 15.01
CA GLY A 604 18.53 19.53 16.40
C GLY A 604 17.79 20.85 16.62
N THR A 605 17.98 21.82 15.73
CA THR A 605 17.40 23.17 15.85
C THR A 605 16.92 23.74 14.53
N LEU A 606 16.04 24.76 14.59
CA LEU A 606 15.61 25.51 13.41
C LEU A 606 16.78 26.19 12.69
N ALA A 607 17.75 26.74 13.45
CA ALA A 607 18.90 27.44 12.89
C ALA A 607 19.83 26.51 12.10
N GLU A 608 19.94 25.25 12.51
CA GLU A 608 20.64 24.21 11.74
C GLU A 608 19.89 23.90 10.45
N LEU A 609 18.57 23.64 10.53
CA LEU A 609 17.75 23.36 9.36
C LEU A 609 17.80 24.49 8.33
N GLN A 610 17.73 25.75 8.76
CA GLN A 610 17.76 26.92 7.88
C GLN A 610 19.06 27.06 7.08
N ARG A 611 20.14 26.37 7.48
CA ARG A 611 21.43 26.35 6.77
C ARG A 611 21.59 25.16 5.83
N TYR A 612 20.60 24.27 5.76
CA TYR A 612 20.69 23.08 4.92
C TYR A 612 20.89 23.45 3.45
N THR A 613 21.71 22.66 2.80
CA THR A 613 22.04 22.71 1.38
C THR A 613 21.54 21.45 0.68
N GLU A 614 21.74 21.36 -0.64
CA GLU A 614 21.45 20.13 -1.38
C GLU A 614 22.14 18.91 -0.77
N GLN A 615 23.39 19.08 -0.32
CA GLN A 615 24.19 17.99 0.23
C GLN A 615 23.62 17.45 1.54
N ASP A 616 22.94 18.28 2.33
CA ASP A 616 22.31 17.85 3.57
C ASP A 616 21.03 17.04 3.27
N LEU A 617 20.27 17.44 2.26
CA LEU A 617 19.13 16.66 1.77
C LEU A 617 19.59 15.32 1.15
N VAL A 618 20.62 15.34 0.31
CA VAL A 618 21.19 14.12 -0.32
C VAL A 618 21.65 13.13 0.75
N LYS A 619 22.33 13.57 1.80
CA LYS A 619 22.74 12.71 2.93
C LYS A 619 21.55 12.08 3.66
N ALA A 620 20.44 12.79 3.75
CA ALA A 620 19.24 12.33 4.43
C ALA A 620 18.41 11.35 3.60
N LEU A 621 18.72 11.17 2.31
CA LEU A 621 18.04 10.26 1.38
C LEU A 621 18.86 8.97 1.18
N PRO A 622 18.24 7.87 0.69
CA PRO A 622 18.94 6.62 0.43
C PRO A 622 19.80 6.65 -0.86
N ILE A 623 20.35 7.82 -1.21
CA ILE A 623 21.26 7.98 -2.35
C ILE A 623 22.59 7.29 -2.01
N GLY A 624 23.04 6.40 -2.88
CA GLY A 624 24.17 5.51 -2.61
C GLY A 624 23.89 4.38 -1.62
N ARG A 625 22.66 4.26 -1.09
CA ARG A 625 22.22 3.14 -0.22
C ARG A 625 21.39 2.16 -1.01
N ALA A 626 22.09 1.35 -1.77
CA ALA A 626 21.49 0.56 -2.82
C ALA A 626 20.46 -0.47 -2.32
N ARG A 627 20.71 -1.16 -1.18
CA ARG A 627 19.73 -2.07 -0.55
C ARG A 627 18.47 -1.33 -0.10
N GLN A 628 18.62 -0.22 0.62
CA GLN A 628 17.50 0.60 1.08
C GLN A 628 16.66 1.11 -0.11
N TRP A 629 17.31 1.60 -1.16
CA TRP A 629 16.63 2.06 -2.37
C TRP A 629 15.89 0.94 -3.08
N LEU A 630 16.54 -0.21 -3.27
CA LEU A 630 15.95 -1.39 -3.90
C LEU A 630 14.66 -1.79 -3.20
N LEU A 631 14.71 -1.97 -1.88
CA LEU A 631 13.54 -2.36 -1.10
C LEU A 631 12.44 -1.28 -1.18
N ALA A 632 12.80 0.00 -1.07
CA ALA A 632 11.86 1.12 -1.08
C ALA A 632 11.14 1.27 -2.44
N ALA A 633 11.83 0.99 -3.54
CA ALA A 633 11.25 1.00 -4.88
C ALA A 633 10.60 -0.34 -5.28
N HIS A 634 10.85 -1.41 -4.53
CA HIS A 634 10.35 -2.75 -4.83
C HIS A 634 9.01 -3.05 -4.15
N VAL A 635 8.84 -2.66 -2.87
CA VAL A 635 7.53 -2.74 -2.18
C VAL A 635 6.39 -2.16 -3.02
N PRO A 636 6.43 -0.88 -3.47
CA PRO A 636 5.35 -0.31 -4.25
C PRO A 636 5.12 -1.04 -5.57
N TRP A 637 6.16 -1.64 -6.15
CA TRP A 637 6.01 -2.44 -7.38
C TRP A 637 5.30 -3.76 -7.15
N LEU A 638 5.63 -4.47 -6.06
CA LEU A 638 4.92 -5.69 -5.68
C LEU A 638 3.44 -5.42 -5.44
N LEU A 639 3.08 -4.24 -4.95
CA LEU A 639 1.73 -3.96 -4.48
C LEU A 639 0.88 -3.18 -5.50
N SER A 640 1.46 -2.56 -6.53
CA SER A 640 0.73 -1.66 -7.46
C SER A 640 0.20 -2.31 -8.75
N PHE A 641 0.25 -3.63 -8.90
CA PHE A 641 -0.21 -4.25 -10.14
C PHE A 641 -1.69 -3.96 -10.39
N ARG A 642 -2.01 -3.55 -11.62
CA ARG A 642 -3.41 -3.41 -12.03
C ARG A 642 -4.10 -4.77 -11.92
N VAL A 643 -5.32 -4.76 -11.40
CA VAL A 643 -6.17 -5.94 -11.36
C VAL A 643 -6.33 -6.56 -12.75
N ALA A 644 -6.29 -7.89 -12.82
CA ALA A 644 -6.67 -8.62 -14.03
C ALA A 644 -8.11 -8.23 -14.42
N GLU A 645 -8.38 -8.08 -15.73
CA GLU A 645 -9.67 -7.57 -16.22
C GLU A 645 -10.85 -8.32 -15.59
N ASN A 646 -10.78 -9.65 -15.50
CA ASN A 646 -11.85 -10.49 -14.92
C ASN A 646 -12.03 -10.40 -13.39
N ARG A 647 -11.40 -9.45 -12.70
CA ARG A 647 -11.45 -9.30 -11.24
C ARG A 647 -11.84 -7.89 -10.79
N SER A 648 -12.50 -7.12 -11.66
CA SER A 648 -13.03 -5.79 -11.32
C SER A 648 -14.43 -5.83 -10.68
N LEU A 649 -14.86 -4.73 -10.04
CA LEU A 649 -16.25 -4.54 -9.58
C LEU A 649 -17.25 -4.55 -10.75
N VAL A 650 -16.85 -4.06 -11.92
CA VAL A 650 -17.67 -4.10 -13.13
C VAL A 650 -17.92 -5.55 -13.57
N ASP A 651 -16.89 -6.39 -13.51
CA ASP A 651 -17.00 -7.81 -13.85
C ASP A 651 -17.76 -8.61 -12.80
N TYR A 652 -17.69 -8.23 -11.53
CA TYR A 652 -18.61 -8.74 -10.51
C TYR A 652 -20.07 -8.49 -10.89
N ALA A 653 -20.44 -7.25 -11.21
CA ALA A 653 -21.81 -6.90 -11.58
C ALA A 653 -22.27 -7.66 -12.84
N ASN A 654 -21.40 -7.74 -13.86
CA ASN A 654 -21.64 -8.48 -15.09
C ASN A 654 -21.79 -10.00 -14.83
N SER A 655 -20.99 -10.57 -13.94
CA SER A 655 -21.04 -11.97 -13.56
C SER A 655 -22.34 -12.31 -12.85
N VAL A 656 -22.75 -11.50 -11.86
CA VAL A 656 -24.03 -11.67 -11.15
C VAL A 656 -25.19 -11.59 -12.16
N TRP A 657 -25.20 -10.61 -13.05
CA TRP A 657 -26.25 -10.51 -14.06
C TRP A 657 -26.32 -11.77 -14.94
N ASN A 658 -25.16 -12.27 -15.41
CA ASN A 658 -25.10 -13.45 -16.27
C ASN A 658 -25.56 -14.74 -15.61
N VAL A 659 -25.28 -14.92 -14.31
CA VAL A 659 -25.75 -16.07 -13.52
C VAL A 659 -27.28 -16.05 -13.37
N TYR A 660 -27.87 -14.85 -13.26
CA TYR A 660 -29.30 -14.68 -13.02
C TYR A 660 -30.12 -14.46 -14.30
N LYS A 661 -29.49 -14.28 -15.48
CA LYS A 661 -30.18 -13.88 -16.72
C LYS A 661 -31.34 -14.80 -17.14
N LYS A 662 -31.20 -16.11 -16.91
CA LYS A 662 -32.21 -17.14 -17.25
C LYS A 662 -33.08 -17.60 -16.05
N LYS A 663 -32.86 -17.06 -14.86
CA LYS A 663 -33.66 -17.43 -13.68
C LYS A 663 -34.97 -16.64 -13.69
N GLU A 664 -36.07 -17.32 -13.38
CA GLU A 664 -37.44 -16.76 -13.50
C GLU A 664 -38.12 -16.50 -12.15
N GLY A 665 -37.54 -16.95 -11.04
CA GLY A 665 -38.08 -16.69 -9.70
C GLY A 665 -38.08 -15.20 -9.36
N GLU A 666 -39.05 -14.75 -8.56
CA GLU A 666 -39.27 -13.32 -8.29
C GLU A 666 -38.03 -12.64 -7.69
N LYS A 667 -37.37 -13.30 -6.73
CA LYS A 667 -36.14 -12.80 -6.09
C LYS A 667 -35.00 -12.74 -7.09
N GLU A 668 -34.85 -13.78 -7.92
CA GLU A 668 -33.81 -13.89 -8.92
C GLU A 668 -33.94 -12.82 -10.01
N VAL A 669 -35.17 -12.50 -10.42
CA VAL A 669 -35.48 -11.43 -11.36
C VAL A 669 -35.09 -10.06 -10.79
N LYS A 670 -35.38 -9.82 -9.50
CA LYS A 670 -34.94 -8.60 -8.78
C LYS A 670 -33.41 -8.51 -8.74
N VAL A 671 -32.73 -9.58 -8.34
CA VAL A 671 -31.25 -9.67 -8.33
C VAL A 671 -30.66 -9.34 -9.70
N ARG A 672 -31.21 -9.90 -10.79
CA ARG A 672 -30.80 -9.59 -12.16
C ARG A 672 -30.96 -8.09 -12.47
N GLY A 673 -32.07 -7.48 -12.07
CA GLY A 673 -32.31 -6.04 -12.23
C GLY A 673 -31.27 -5.20 -11.51
N TYR A 674 -30.98 -5.52 -10.24
CA TYR A 674 -30.02 -4.78 -9.41
C TYR A 674 -28.58 -4.92 -9.90
N ALA A 675 -28.19 -6.11 -10.39
CA ALA A 675 -26.87 -6.32 -10.98
C ALA A 675 -26.69 -5.51 -12.28
N LYS A 676 -27.74 -5.43 -13.12
CA LYS A 676 -27.76 -4.56 -14.30
C LYS A 676 -27.58 -3.09 -13.90
N GLU A 677 -28.33 -2.64 -12.90
CA GLU A 677 -28.26 -1.26 -12.42
C GLU A 677 -26.89 -0.93 -11.82
N LEU A 678 -26.29 -1.81 -11.03
CA LEU A 678 -24.93 -1.66 -10.53
C LEU A 678 -23.93 -1.50 -11.67
N PHE A 679 -23.99 -2.39 -12.67
CA PHE A 679 -23.12 -2.32 -13.84
C PHE A 679 -23.24 -0.96 -14.56
N GLU A 680 -24.46 -0.52 -14.86
CA GLU A 680 -24.69 0.77 -15.52
C GLU A 680 -24.22 1.96 -14.68
N ASN A 681 -24.44 1.93 -13.37
CA ASN A 681 -23.97 2.99 -12.47
C ASN A 681 -22.44 3.04 -12.39
N LEU A 682 -21.76 1.90 -12.36
CA LEU A 682 -20.29 1.86 -12.43
C LEU A 682 -19.77 2.46 -13.74
N GLN A 683 -20.41 2.18 -14.87
CA GLN A 683 -20.05 2.81 -16.15
C GLN A 683 -20.23 4.34 -16.12
N ARG A 684 -21.32 4.83 -15.51
CA ARG A 684 -21.56 6.28 -15.30
C ARG A 684 -20.51 6.89 -14.36
N CYS A 685 -20.14 6.18 -13.29
CA CYS A 685 -19.07 6.59 -12.38
C CYS A 685 -17.75 6.76 -13.13
N ASN A 686 -17.38 5.84 -14.02
CA ASN A 686 -16.14 5.96 -14.79
C ASN A 686 -16.07 7.29 -15.57
N TYR A 687 -17.15 7.65 -16.27
CA TYR A 687 -17.24 8.94 -16.97
C TYR A 687 -17.11 10.13 -16.01
N LEU A 688 -17.83 10.10 -14.90
CA LEU A 688 -17.79 11.17 -13.89
C LEU A 688 -16.38 11.32 -13.28
N PHE A 689 -15.70 10.22 -12.98
CA PHE A 689 -14.38 10.23 -12.36
C PHE A 689 -13.32 10.79 -13.30
N GLN A 690 -13.39 10.44 -14.58
CA GLN A 690 -12.55 11.07 -15.61
C GLN A 690 -12.84 12.57 -15.73
N SER A 691 -14.10 12.98 -15.64
CA SER A 691 -14.47 14.41 -15.64
C SER A 691 -13.91 15.13 -14.41
N ASN A 692 -14.04 14.55 -13.22
CA ASN A 692 -13.47 15.12 -11.98
C ASN A 692 -11.96 15.28 -12.09
N SER A 693 -11.27 14.26 -12.62
CA SER A 693 -9.82 14.30 -12.86
C SER A 693 -9.42 15.43 -13.83
N ARG A 694 -10.15 15.59 -14.95
CA ARG A 694 -9.89 16.65 -15.95
C ARG A 694 -10.21 18.06 -15.46
N ASN A 695 -11.16 18.18 -14.53
CA ASN A 695 -11.60 19.46 -13.98
C ASN A 695 -10.69 19.97 -12.83
N MET A 696 -9.72 19.17 -12.39
CA MET A 696 -8.70 19.64 -11.48
C MET A 696 -7.89 20.78 -12.11
N THR A 697 -7.26 21.59 -11.27
CA THR A 697 -6.42 22.71 -11.71
C THR A 697 -5.37 22.25 -12.71
N LYS A 698 -5.17 23.01 -13.79
CA LYS A 698 -4.24 22.65 -14.89
C LYS A 698 -2.86 22.22 -14.36
N GLY A 699 -2.38 21.08 -14.85
CA GLY A 699 -1.08 20.48 -14.54
C GLY A 699 -0.99 19.73 -13.20
N THR A 700 -2.10 19.64 -12.47
CA THR A 700 -2.33 18.61 -11.44
C THR A 700 -2.20 17.22 -12.06
N VAL A 701 -1.56 16.28 -11.35
CA VAL A 701 -1.45 14.88 -11.79
C VAL A 701 -2.85 14.29 -11.94
N PRO A 702 -3.21 13.70 -13.10
CA PRO A 702 -4.51 13.05 -13.28
C PRO A 702 -4.79 11.98 -12.22
N TYR A 703 -6.03 11.93 -11.74
CA TYR A 703 -6.47 10.92 -10.78
C TYR A 703 -7.28 9.82 -11.47
N GLU A 704 -6.60 8.78 -11.94
CA GLU A 704 -7.19 7.69 -12.75
C GLU A 704 -7.45 6.39 -11.95
N VAL A 705 -7.09 6.39 -10.68
CA VAL A 705 -7.01 5.16 -9.86
C VAL A 705 -8.36 4.55 -9.53
N MET A 706 -9.39 5.38 -9.47
CA MET A 706 -10.75 4.92 -9.25
C MET A 706 -11.48 4.53 -10.54
N ASP A 707 -10.77 4.31 -11.67
CA ASP A 707 -11.37 3.70 -12.86
C ASP A 707 -12.12 2.43 -12.44
N THR A 708 -13.43 2.41 -12.69
CA THR A 708 -14.29 1.31 -12.22
C THR A 708 -13.98 -0.01 -12.92
N GLY A 709 -13.39 0.04 -14.12
CA GLY A 709 -12.89 -1.16 -14.82
C GLY A 709 -11.56 -1.67 -14.26
N ALA A 710 -10.85 -0.87 -13.46
CA ALA A 710 -9.63 -1.26 -12.77
C ALA A 710 -9.80 -1.36 -11.24
N THR A 711 -10.96 -1.01 -10.70
CA THR A 711 -11.26 -1.17 -9.27
C THR A 711 -11.46 -2.65 -8.98
N ALA A 712 -10.54 -3.24 -8.23
CA ALA A 712 -10.59 -4.66 -7.88
C ALA A 712 -11.87 -5.00 -7.11
N VAL A 713 -12.40 -6.22 -7.29
CA VAL A 713 -13.57 -6.71 -6.54
C VAL A 713 -13.24 -7.04 -5.08
N SER A 714 -11.97 -7.36 -4.80
CA SER A 714 -11.43 -7.75 -3.50
C SER A 714 -9.98 -7.26 -3.35
N ILE A 715 -9.41 -7.44 -2.15
CA ILE A 715 -7.97 -7.27 -1.91
C ILE A 715 -7.25 -8.47 -2.55
N LEU A 716 -6.51 -8.20 -3.63
CA LEU A 716 -5.89 -9.20 -4.51
C LEU A 716 -4.37 -9.16 -4.56
N ILE A 717 -3.76 -8.21 -3.85
CA ILE A 717 -2.31 -8.02 -3.76
C ILE A 717 -1.98 -7.30 -2.46
#